data_AF-A0A9Q1UX59-F1
#
_entry.id   AF-A0A9Q1UX59-F1
#
_cell.length_a   1.000
_cell.length_b   1.000
_cell.length_c   1.000
_cell.angle_alpha   90.00
_cell.angle_beta   90.00
_cell.angle_gamma   90.00
#
_symmetry.space_group_name_H-M   'P 1'
#
loop_
_entity.id
_entity.type
_entity.pdbx_description
1 polymer ?
#
loop_
_entity_poly.entity_id
_entity_poly.type
_entity_poly.pdbx_seq_one_letter_code
_entity_poly.pdbx_strand_id
1 'polypeptide(L)'
;MNKQIHIYSVDTSAFYNENEMKIHNRLNKYYLFRKTLNKKLNKINQKIDKCKGEDSKIQYDVLYKMTDHSFKNINKKIKTIKDTLYVEFKETRQLNHTNNNIRRLNQEYLNMRNVISVFESTLTRVMQVPIDTLTEDLIIVQTYFFEIIEDLILDGFMLKGEKYTCLTASAGQIRTKKTVFIKESQLQKYYNTLSCGLTIERINECGGVNINKYLAYLALNNSATDEWKDFDITKTIVVDDFETNVKETVDLIDDETYTIERVIKDVPIPHMDGCGIMLPKLGRNRMFRSPWVKGLLISSPFNKFIREKSKELGKYCGIVKDIYGKEHDILKEKIEIIFTKSQFKMWKYYKSWEEYIDNFIKYNCQAGTCNEEEDKFQKAKINYQMLQTLTDITDTELQEISKKTINKIKNISNDKNTMLKVLGVTSANRNKNYLQQSLEIYPELLNDTYNKEILKNVKKSLVKEGRAGKLDIDAIYTFLAPDTYAFCEWLFLHEENPKGLLQNGEVWCSFYDNKPELDCLRSPHLYREHAVRKNVAYKSEENEDRIKEMKRWFNTKAIYTSTHDIISKILMFDVDGDKSLVCAEPLLVEVAKRNMKGIVPLYYNMRKAEPTIINSQSIYNGLKSAYTGGNIGEISNNISKIWNSDNINLDVIKLLCMENNFTID
;
A
#
# COMPACT_ATOMS: atom_id res chain seq x y z
N MET A 1 -9.92 0.07 -14.01
CA MET A 1 -9.01 0.65 -15.02
C MET A 1 -8.60 -0.42 -16.01
N ASN A 2 -8.91 -0.23 -17.29
CA ASN A 2 -8.52 -1.14 -18.37
C ASN A 2 -7.54 -0.52 -19.37
N LYS A 3 -7.25 0.79 -19.22
CA LYS A 3 -6.36 1.53 -20.10
C LYS A 3 -4.91 1.34 -19.67
N GLN A 4 -4.05 0.94 -20.58
CA GLN A 4 -2.64 0.70 -20.33
C GLN A 4 -1.79 1.35 -21.41
N ILE A 5 -0.54 1.60 -21.08
CA ILE A 5 0.52 1.90 -22.05
C ILE A 5 1.68 0.93 -21.81
N HIS A 6 2.61 0.89 -22.73
CA HIS A 6 3.82 0.09 -22.63
C HIS A 6 5.05 0.99 -22.47
N ILE A 7 5.96 0.58 -21.60
CA ILE A 7 7.24 1.26 -21.38
C ILE A 7 8.36 0.22 -21.24
N TYR A 8 9.61 0.66 -21.39
CA TYR A 8 10.75 -0.20 -21.13
C TYR A 8 11.10 -0.23 -19.64
N SER A 9 11.35 -1.44 -19.13
CA SER A 9 11.91 -1.71 -17.81
C SER A 9 13.21 -2.47 -17.99
N VAL A 10 14.33 -1.80 -17.75
CA VAL A 10 15.68 -2.36 -17.85
C VAL A 10 16.34 -2.42 -16.48
N ASP A 11 17.53 -3.03 -16.41
CA ASP A 11 18.35 -3.01 -15.21
C ASP A 11 19.68 -2.27 -15.44
N THR A 12 20.46 -2.08 -14.38
CA THR A 12 21.73 -1.34 -14.47
C THR A 12 22.74 -1.90 -15.48
N SER A 13 22.64 -3.17 -15.89
CA SER A 13 23.53 -3.75 -16.91
C SER A 13 23.31 -3.17 -18.31
N ALA A 14 22.16 -2.54 -18.57
CA ALA A 14 21.89 -1.84 -19.82
C ALA A 14 22.79 -0.61 -20.06
N PHE A 15 23.53 -0.17 -19.03
CA PHE A 15 24.36 1.03 -19.06
C PHE A 15 25.86 0.74 -18.98
N TYR A 16 26.25 -0.53 -19.14
CA TYR A 16 27.65 -0.93 -19.08
C TYR A 16 28.37 -0.59 -20.37
N ASN A 17 29.61 -0.12 -20.23
CA ASN A 17 30.55 -0.08 -21.34
C ASN A 17 31.04 -1.49 -21.71
N GLU A 18 31.84 -1.60 -22.77
CA GLU A 18 32.33 -2.89 -23.26
C GLU A 18 33.16 -3.68 -22.22
N ASN A 19 33.98 -2.99 -21.42
CA ASN A 19 34.84 -3.64 -20.41
C ASN A 19 34.03 -4.12 -19.22
N GLU A 20 33.17 -3.26 -18.68
CA GLU A 20 32.20 -3.58 -17.63
C GLU A 20 31.34 -4.79 -18.05
N MET A 21 30.86 -4.81 -19.31
CA MET A 21 30.07 -5.91 -19.85
C MET A 21 30.87 -7.21 -19.99
N LYS A 22 32.14 -7.16 -20.40
CA LYS A 22 33.01 -8.35 -20.43
C LYS A 22 33.17 -8.98 -19.04
N ILE A 23 33.42 -8.15 -18.02
CA ILE A 23 33.56 -8.60 -16.62
C ILE A 23 32.21 -9.15 -16.11
N HIS A 24 31.11 -8.46 -16.38
CA HIS A 24 29.76 -8.88 -16.00
C HIS A 24 29.36 -10.22 -16.63
N ASN A 25 29.65 -10.43 -17.91
CA ASN A 25 29.38 -11.70 -18.59
C ASN A 25 30.17 -12.86 -17.98
N ARG A 26 31.42 -12.62 -17.57
CA ARG A 26 32.21 -13.60 -16.81
C ARG A 26 31.55 -13.90 -15.46
N LEU A 27 31.10 -12.87 -14.74
CA LEU A 27 30.39 -13.00 -13.46
C LEU A 27 29.11 -13.84 -13.60
N ASN A 28 28.29 -13.58 -14.63
CA ASN A 28 27.05 -14.31 -14.91
C ASN A 28 27.28 -15.81 -15.17
N LYS A 29 28.36 -16.17 -15.88
CA LYS A 29 28.75 -17.58 -16.07
C LYS A 29 29.01 -18.28 -14.73
N TYR A 30 29.68 -17.61 -13.79
CA TYR A 30 29.90 -18.16 -12.45
C TYR A 30 28.62 -18.25 -11.61
N TYR A 31 27.70 -17.29 -11.72
CA TYR A 31 26.39 -17.38 -11.06
C TYR A 31 25.56 -18.56 -11.57
N LEU A 32 25.54 -18.81 -12.88
CA LEU A 32 24.89 -19.98 -13.47
C LEU A 32 25.50 -21.28 -12.93
N PHE A 33 26.83 -21.36 -12.86
CA PHE A 33 27.51 -22.52 -12.32
C PHE A 33 27.21 -22.73 -10.82
N ARG A 34 27.21 -21.66 -10.02
CA ARG A 34 26.79 -21.68 -8.61
C ARG A 34 25.36 -22.21 -8.45
N LYS A 35 24.43 -21.78 -9.30
CA LYS A 35 23.02 -22.24 -9.27
C LYS A 35 22.93 -23.75 -9.55
N THR A 36 23.70 -24.25 -10.51
CA THR A 36 23.78 -25.69 -10.82
C THR A 36 24.34 -26.48 -9.64
N LEU A 37 25.42 -26.01 -9.01
CA LEU A 37 26.00 -26.63 -7.82
C LEU A 37 25.01 -26.65 -6.65
N ASN A 38 24.28 -25.55 -6.40
CA ASN A 38 23.27 -25.49 -5.34
C ASN A 38 22.14 -26.51 -5.56
N LYS A 39 21.65 -26.62 -6.79
CA LYS A 39 20.66 -27.65 -7.16
C LYS A 39 21.20 -29.06 -6.92
N LYS A 40 22.49 -29.29 -7.22
CA LYS A 40 23.14 -30.58 -6.99
C LYS A 40 23.26 -30.88 -5.50
N LEU A 41 23.66 -29.91 -4.67
CA LEU A 41 23.71 -30.03 -3.21
C LEU A 41 22.33 -30.40 -2.63
N ASN A 42 21.28 -29.68 -3.02
CA ASN A 42 19.92 -29.97 -2.55
C ASN A 42 19.46 -31.39 -2.94
N LYS A 43 19.79 -31.85 -4.16
CA LYS A 43 19.49 -33.22 -4.58
C LYS A 43 20.30 -34.26 -3.80
N ILE A 44 21.56 -33.98 -3.47
CA ILE A 44 22.39 -34.87 -2.67
C ILE A 44 21.82 -34.98 -1.25
N ASN A 45 21.46 -33.85 -0.61
CA ASN A 45 20.82 -33.85 0.72
C ASN A 45 19.53 -34.68 0.74
N GLN A 46 18.65 -34.47 -0.25
CA GLN A 46 17.43 -35.28 -0.36
C GLN A 46 17.69 -36.79 -0.51
N LYS A 47 18.83 -37.18 -1.09
CA LYS A 47 19.22 -38.59 -1.20
C LYS A 47 19.80 -39.11 0.12
N ILE A 48 20.61 -38.30 0.81
CA ILE A 48 21.13 -38.61 2.14
C ILE A 48 19.98 -38.88 3.12
N ASP A 49 18.97 -38.00 3.13
CA ASP A 49 17.80 -38.11 4.02
C ASP A 49 16.97 -39.38 3.78
N LYS A 50 17.00 -39.92 2.55
CA LYS A 50 16.23 -41.11 2.15
C LYS A 50 17.04 -42.41 2.22
N CYS A 51 18.35 -42.34 2.44
CA CYS A 51 19.22 -43.51 2.46
C CYS A 51 19.06 -44.29 3.77
N LYS A 52 18.86 -45.61 3.66
CA LYS A 52 18.72 -46.53 4.81
C LYS A 52 20.00 -47.31 5.17
N GLY A 53 21.02 -47.31 4.30
CA GLY A 53 22.27 -48.06 4.50
C GLY A 53 23.50 -47.16 4.69
N GLU A 54 24.41 -47.55 5.58
CA GLU A 54 25.59 -46.77 5.99
C GLU A 54 26.58 -46.50 4.86
N ASP A 55 26.93 -47.52 4.06
CA ASP A 55 27.91 -47.36 2.96
C ASP A 55 27.44 -46.38 1.88
N SER A 56 26.16 -46.43 1.51
CA SER A 56 25.57 -45.50 0.56
C SER A 56 25.54 -44.07 1.11
N LYS A 57 25.33 -43.91 2.43
CA LYS A 57 25.33 -42.61 3.10
C LYS A 57 26.72 -41.99 3.08
N ILE A 58 27.78 -42.78 3.35
CA ILE A 58 29.17 -42.34 3.28
C ILE A 58 29.53 -41.84 1.86
N GLN A 59 29.10 -42.54 0.82
CA GLN A 59 29.34 -42.12 -0.57
C GLN A 59 28.67 -40.77 -0.89
N TYR A 60 27.41 -40.58 -0.46
CA TYR A 60 26.72 -39.31 -0.66
C TYR A 60 27.33 -38.17 0.16
N ASP A 61 27.83 -38.43 1.37
CA ASP A 61 28.54 -37.45 2.19
C ASP A 61 29.86 -37.00 1.55
N VAL A 62 30.62 -37.93 0.95
CA VAL A 62 31.84 -37.58 0.19
C VAL A 62 31.49 -36.70 -1.01
N LEU A 63 30.47 -37.08 -1.79
CA LEU A 63 30.00 -36.31 -2.93
C LEU A 63 29.49 -34.92 -2.52
N TYR A 64 28.81 -34.83 -1.38
CA TYR A 64 28.38 -33.57 -0.79
C TYR A 64 29.56 -32.67 -0.48
N LYS A 65 30.57 -33.17 0.27
CA LYS A 65 31.79 -32.42 0.63
C LYS A 65 32.53 -31.90 -0.60
N MET A 66 32.70 -32.71 -1.64
CA MET A 66 33.33 -32.28 -2.89
C MET A 66 32.54 -31.17 -3.61
N THR A 67 31.21 -31.33 -3.66
CA THR A 67 30.31 -30.36 -4.30
C THR A 67 30.27 -29.05 -3.52
N ASP A 68 30.25 -29.11 -2.18
CA ASP A 68 30.28 -27.96 -1.28
C ASP A 68 31.62 -27.22 -1.36
N HIS A 69 32.75 -27.94 -1.43
CA HIS A 69 34.06 -27.33 -1.67
C HIS A 69 34.10 -26.56 -3.00
N SER A 70 33.58 -27.16 -4.07
CA SER A 70 33.45 -26.49 -5.36
C SER A 70 32.55 -25.25 -5.26
N PHE A 71 31.41 -25.36 -4.57
CA PHE A 71 30.48 -24.25 -4.34
C PHE A 71 31.16 -23.08 -3.61
N LYS A 72 31.92 -23.37 -2.54
CA LYS A 72 32.71 -22.38 -1.79
C LYS A 72 33.77 -21.70 -2.66
N ASN A 73 34.51 -22.45 -3.48
CA ASN A 73 35.52 -21.89 -4.39
C ASN A 73 34.89 -20.98 -5.45
N ILE A 74 33.72 -21.35 -5.98
CA ILE A 74 32.98 -20.51 -6.93
C ILE A 74 32.47 -19.24 -6.26
N ASN A 75 32.01 -19.29 -5.02
CA ASN A 75 31.65 -18.08 -4.27
C ASN A 75 32.84 -17.14 -4.08
N LYS A 76 34.04 -17.66 -3.80
CA LYS A 76 35.27 -16.85 -3.73
C LYS A 76 35.57 -16.18 -5.08
N LYS A 77 35.52 -16.93 -6.18
CA LYS A 77 35.73 -16.37 -7.55
C LYS A 77 34.69 -15.31 -7.91
N ILE A 78 33.41 -15.54 -7.58
CA ILE A 78 32.33 -14.56 -7.76
C ILE A 78 32.67 -13.28 -7.02
N LYS A 79 33.10 -13.37 -5.75
CA LYS A 79 33.50 -12.21 -4.95
C LYS A 79 34.63 -11.43 -5.65
N THR A 80 35.72 -12.09 -6.04
CA THR A 80 36.85 -11.45 -6.72
C THR A 80 36.43 -10.73 -8.01
N ILE A 81 35.66 -11.40 -8.89
CA ILE A 81 35.21 -10.80 -10.15
C ILE A 81 34.27 -9.62 -9.89
N LYS A 82 33.42 -9.73 -8.87
CA LYS A 82 32.52 -8.65 -8.47
C LYS A 82 33.30 -7.44 -7.95
N ASP A 83 34.35 -7.67 -7.16
CA ASP A 83 35.25 -6.61 -6.67
C ASP A 83 35.97 -5.92 -7.85
N THR A 84 36.44 -6.69 -8.84
CA THR A 84 36.99 -6.12 -10.08
C THR A 84 35.97 -5.28 -10.84
N LEU A 85 34.71 -5.72 -10.93
CA LEU A 85 33.64 -4.96 -11.57
C LEU A 85 33.36 -3.64 -10.84
N TYR A 86 33.40 -3.64 -9.51
CA TYR A 86 33.24 -2.41 -8.71
C TYR A 86 34.37 -1.40 -8.94
N VAL A 87 35.61 -1.87 -9.14
CA VAL A 87 36.74 -1.00 -9.49
C VAL A 87 36.52 -0.38 -10.86
N GLU A 88 36.17 -1.19 -11.86
CA GLU A 88 35.89 -0.72 -13.23
C GLU A 88 34.78 0.35 -13.26
N PHE A 89 33.71 0.19 -12.46
CA PHE A 89 32.65 1.19 -12.36
C PHE A 89 33.17 2.54 -11.86
N LYS A 90 34.05 2.53 -10.85
CA LYS A 90 34.64 3.76 -10.29
C LYS A 90 35.57 4.44 -11.29
N GLU A 91 36.42 3.66 -11.96
CA GLU A 91 37.33 4.17 -12.99
C GLU A 91 36.54 4.77 -14.17
N THR A 92 35.49 4.07 -14.63
CA THR A 92 34.60 4.55 -15.69
C THR A 92 33.93 5.85 -15.30
N ARG A 93 33.42 5.97 -14.06
CA ARG A 93 32.83 7.21 -13.58
C ARG A 93 33.83 8.36 -13.55
N GLN A 94 35.04 8.13 -13.03
CA GLN A 94 36.07 9.15 -12.98
C GLN A 94 36.42 9.65 -14.39
N LEU A 95 36.61 8.73 -15.34
CA LEU A 95 36.84 9.05 -16.75
C LEU A 95 35.67 9.81 -17.37
N ASN A 96 34.43 9.43 -17.05
CA ASN A 96 33.24 10.12 -17.53
C ASN A 96 33.19 11.55 -17.01
N HIS A 97 33.41 11.75 -15.71
CA HIS A 97 33.45 13.08 -15.10
C HIS A 97 34.55 13.97 -15.70
N THR A 98 35.77 13.44 -15.88
CA THR A 98 36.88 14.20 -16.49
C THR A 98 36.59 14.62 -17.93
N ASN A 99 35.92 13.76 -18.71
CA ASN A 99 35.63 14.00 -20.11
C ASN A 99 34.25 14.62 -20.36
N ASN A 100 33.49 14.96 -19.31
CA ASN A 100 32.10 15.38 -19.38
C ASN A 100 31.21 14.42 -20.21
N ASN A 101 31.49 13.13 -20.09
CA ASN A 101 30.74 12.05 -20.75
C ASN A 101 29.65 11.52 -19.83
N ILE A 102 28.55 11.08 -20.44
CA ILE A 102 27.39 10.51 -19.74
C ILE A 102 27.19 9.08 -20.24
N ARG A 103 26.76 8.17 -19.35
CA ARG A 103 26.42 6.80 -19.71
C ARG A 103 25.33 6.76 -20.79
N ARG A 104 25.37 5.70 -21.61
CA ARG A 104 24.42 5.47 -22.70
C ARG A 104 23.64 4.19 -22.44
N LEU A 105 22.33 4.22 -22.68
CA LEU A 105 21.53 3.00 -22.67
C LEU A 105 21.84 2.19 -23.93
N ASN A 106 22.25 0.93 -23.77
CA ASN A 106 22.47 0.02 -24.89
C ASN A 106 21.13 -0.34 -25.55
N GLN A 107 20.99 0.00 -26.83
CA GLN A 107 19.77 -0.21 -27.60
C GLN A 107 19.37 -1.70 -27.74
N GLU A 108 20.29 -2.64 -27.57
CA GLU A 108 19.96 -4.08 -27.54
C GLU A 108 19.00 -4.46 -26.41
N TYR A 109 18.94 -3.66 -25.34
CA TYR A 109 17.99 -3.83 -24.25
C TYR A 109 16.58 -3.33 -24.59
N LEU A 110 16.38 -2.63 -25.70
CA LEU A 110 15.06 -2.16 -26.16
C LEU A 110 14.31 -3.24 -26.94
N ASN A 111 14.17 -4.42 -26.33
CA ASN A 111 13.51 -5.58 -26.91
C ASN A 111 12.22 -5.94 -26.15
N MET A 112 11.37 -6.78 -26.77
CA MET A 112 10.07 -7.17 -26.23
C MET A 112 10.10 -7.79 -24.83
N ARG A 113 11.23 -8.35 -24.38
CA ARG A 113 11.34 -8.94 -23.03
C ARG A 113 11.39 -7.89 -21.93
N ASN A 114 11.85 -6.68 -22.27
CA ASN A 114 11.95 -5.55 -21.36
C ASN A 114 10.74 -4.61 -21.45
N VAL A 115 9.73 -4.94 -22.27
CA VAL A 115 8.49 -4.18 -22.34
C VAL A 115 7.56 -4.62 -21.21
N ILE A 116 7.09 -3.66 -20.42
CA ILE A 116 6.08 -3.87 -19.38
C ILE A 116 4.85 -3.03 -19.67
N SER A 117 3.68 -3.51 -19.24
CA SER A 117 2.46 -2.70 -19.21
C SER A 117 2.37 -1.92 -17.91
N VAL A 118 2.04 -0.64 -18.02
CA VAL A 118 1.67 0.21 -16.89
C VAL A 118 0.28 0.78 -17.16
N PHE A 119 -0.53 0.94 -16.11
CA PHE A 119 -1.82 1.59 -16.25
C PHE A 119 -1.66 3.07 -16.62
N GLU A 120 -2.64 3.62 -17.33
CA GLU A 120 -2.71 5.05 -17.57
C GLU A 120 -2.69 5.83 -16.25
N SER A 121 -1.94 6.93 -16.23
CA SER A 121 -1.75 7.81 -15.08
C SER A 121 -1.81 9.27 -15.53
N THR A 122 -1.83 10.22 -14.58
CA THR A 122 -1.80 11.66 -14.90
C THR A 122 -0.58 12.02 -15.73
N LEU A 123 0.60 11.47 -15.39
CA LEU A 123 1.83 11.68 -16.15
C LEU A 123 1.66 11.34 -17.63
N THR A 124 1.14 10.15 -17.92
CA THR A 124 1.02 9.65 -19.29
C THR A 124 -0.07 10.39 -20.07
N ARG A 125 -1.14 10.82 -19.41
CA ARG A 125 -2.19 11.67 -20.01
C ARG A 125 -1.66 13.06 -20.36
N VAL A 126 -0.94 13.70 -19.45
CA VAL A 126 -0.33 15.04 -19.67
C VAL A 126 0.69 14.98 -20.81
N MET A 127 1.47 13.89 -20.88
CA MET A 127 2.41 13.64 -21.99
C MET A 127 1.71 13.26 -23.31
N GLN A 128 0.40 13.04 -23.30
CA GLN A 128 -0.42 12.66 -24.46
C GLN A 128 0.03 11.33 -25.08
N VAL A 129 0.48 10.38 -24.26
CA VAL A 129 0.85 9.04 -24.72
C VAL A 129 -0.42 8.27 -25.08
N PRO A 130 -0.58 7.79 -26.34
CA PRO A 130 -1.76 7.03 -26.71
C PRO A 130 -1.83 5.69 -25.97
N ILE A 131 -3.05 5.25 -25.64
CA ILE A 131 -3.33 3.96 -25.00
C ILE A 131 -2.89 2.82 -25.92
N ASP A 132 -2.43 1.71 -25.33
CA ASP A 132 -1.96 0.50 -26.02
C ASP A 132 -0.76 0.75 -26.95
N THR A 133 0.03 1.80 -26.67
CA THR A 133 1.28 2.09 -27.40
C THR A 133 2.51 1.98 -26.49
N LEU A 134 3.65 1.73 -27.12
CA LEU A 134 4.96 1.76 -26.47
C LEU A 134 5.54 3.16 -26.57
N THR A 135 5.84 3.79 -25.43
CA THR A 135 6.60 5.05 -25.38
C THR A 135 8.04 4.79 -24.91
N GLU A 136 8.97 5.49 -25.55
CA GLU A 136 10.38 5.56 -25.13
C GLU A 136 10.65 6.74 -24.19
N ASP A 137 9.68 7.62 -23.94
CA ASP A 137 9.89 8.83 -23.12
C ASP A 137 10.07 8.50 -21.62
N LEU A 138 9.66 7.30 -21.20
CA LEU A 138 9.76 6.81 -19.82
C LEU A 138 10.50 5.47 -19.78
N ILE A 139 11.48 5.36 -18.89
CA ILE A 139 12.26 4.13 -18.66
C ILE A 139 12.26 3.82 -17.18
N ILE A 140 11.90 2.59 -16.80
CA ILE A 140 12.11 2.09 -15.44
C ILE A 140 13.47 1.40 -15.38
N VAL A 141 14.30 1.79 -14.42
CA VAL A 141 15.61 1.15 -14.18
C VAL A 141 15.59 0.43 -12.85
N GLN A 142 15.88 -0.87 -12.86
CA GLN A 142 16.09 -1.68 -11.67
C GLN A 142 17.56 -1.68 -11.24
N THR A 143 17.82 -1.31 -9.99
CA THR A 143 19.15 -1.17 -9.41
C THR A 143 19.68 -2.51 -8.89
N TYR A 144 20.77 -2.98 -9.49
CA TYR A 144 21.58 -4.09 -8.94
C TYR A 144 22.94 -3.62 -8.41
N PHE A 145 23.53 -2.58 -9.02
CA PHE A 145 24.78 -1.97 -8.61
C PHE A 145 24.56 -0.48 -8.33
N PHE A 146 24.96 -0.02 -7.14
CA PHE A 146 24.69 1.35 -6.67
C PHE A 146 25.58 2.38 -7.38
N GLU A 147 26.77 1.98 -7.79
CA GLU A 147 27.73 2.81 -8.52
C GLU A 147 27.12 3.29 -9.84
N ILE A 148 26.39 2.41 -10.51
CA ILE A 148 25.76 2.73 -11.80
C ILE A 148 24.55 3.62 -11.60
N ILE A 149 23.66 3.30 -10.65
CA ILE A 149 22.47 4.14 -10.43
C ILE A 149 22.87 5.54 -9.93
N GLU A 150 24.01 5.66 -9.25
CA GLU A 150 24.55 6.96 -8.86
C GLU A 150 24.87 7.82 -10.08
N ASP A 151 25.60 7.29 -11.07
CA ASP A 151 25.89 7.99 -12.32
C ASP A 151 24.58 8.40 -13.02
N LEU A 152 23.60 7.49 -13.08
CA LEU A 152 22.31 7.76 -13.74
C LEU A 152 21.50 8.85 -13.01
N ILE A 153 21.53 8.90 -11.68
CA ILE A 153 20.78 9.90 -10.91
C ILE A 153 21.47 11.27 -10.96
N LEU A 154 22.79 11.29 -10.89
CA LEU A 154 23.57 12.54 -10.89
C LEU A 154 23.58 13.21 -12.26
N ASP A 155 23.92 12.44 -13.29
CA ASP A 155 24.24 12.98 -14.62
C ASP A 155 23.15 12.67 -15.66
N GLY A 156 22.28 11.71 -15.37
CA GLY A 156 21.32 11.16 -16.33
C GLY A 156 21.94 10.09 -17.24
N PHE A 157 21.27 9.80 -18.35
CA PHE A 157 21.82 8.97 -19.42
C PHE A 157 21.35 9.39 -20.80
N MET A 158 22.09 8.97 -21.82
CA MET A 158 21.73 9.23 -23.22
C MET A 158 21.07 8.01 -23.87
N LEU A 159 20.00 8.24 -24.63
CA LEU A 159 19.37 7.27 -25.51
C LEU A 159 18.99 7.94 -26.83
N LYS A 160 19.49 7.42 -27.97
CA LYS A 160 19.21 7.94 -29.32
C LYS A 160 19.44 9.47 -29.46
N GLY A 161 20.45 10.00 -28.78
CA GLY A 161 20.79 11.44 -28.81
C GLY A 161 20.03 12.30 -27.81
N GLU A 162 19.14 11.72 -27.01
CA GLU A 162 18.29 12.41 -26.05
C GLU A 162 18.72 12.09 -24.62
N LYS A 163 18.67 13.09 -23.73
CA LYS A 163 19.04 12.93 -22.32
C LYS A 163 17.83 12.53 -21.49
N TYR A 164 18.05 11.60 -20.57
CA TYR A 164 17.07 11.13 -19.59
C TYR A 164 17.55 11.47 -18.19
N THR A 165 16.63 11.92 -17.34
CA THR A 165 16.91 12.31 -15.95
C THR A 165 16.01 11.57 -14.97
N CYS A 166 16.43 11.51 -13.71
CA CYS A 166 15.67 10.89 -12.63
C CYS A 166 14.37 11.69 -12.41
N LEU A 167 13.22 11.03 -12.59
CA LEU A 167 11.92 11.64 -12.33
C LEU A 167 11.51 11.41 -10.88
N THR A 168 11.33 10.14 -10.52
CA THR A 168 10.72 9.76 -9.25
C THR A 168 10.90 8.27 -8.93
N ALA A 169 10.63 7.90 -7.68
CA ALA A 169 10.37 6.54 -7.26
C ALA A 169 9.26 6.53 -6.19
N SER A 170 8.17 5.81 -6.45
CA SER A 170 7.13 5.53 -5.45
C SER A 170 7.66 4.59 -4.37
N ALA A 171 7.00 4.53 -3.20
CA ALA A 171 7.38 3.61 -2.12
C ALA A 171 7.49 2.13 -2.57
N GLY A 172 6.59 1.67 -3.44
CA GLY A 172 6.65 0.32 -4.01
C GLY A 172 7.83 0.10 -4.96
N GLN A 173 8.19 1.13 -5.74
CA GLN A 173 9.37 1.11 -6.59
C GLN A 173 10.65 1.15 -5.76
N ILE A 174 10.69 1.98 -4.71
CA ILE A 174 11.80 2.05 -3.76
C ILE A 174 12.08 0.68 -3.15
N ARG A 175 11.05 0.01 -2.61
CA ARG A 175 11.17 -1.35 -2.03
C ARG A 175 11.67 -2.40 -3.04
N THR A 176 11.37 -2.23 -4.33
CA THR A 176 11.81 -3.14 -5.39
C THR A 176 13.07 -2.68 -6.11
N LYS A 177 13.75 -1.65 -5.58
CA LYS A 177 14.97 -1.05 -6.14
C LYS A 177 14.78 -0.54 -7.57
N LYS A 178 13.65 0.12 -7.85
CA LYS A 178 13.30 0.67 -9.15
C LYS A 178 13.22 2.19 -9.09
N THR A 179 13.73 2.85 -10.13
CA THR A 179 13.62 4.30 -10.34
C THR A 179 13.00 4.57 -11.70
N VAL A 180 12.15 5.60 -11.81
CA VAL A 180 11.59 6.06 -13.08
C VAL A 180 12.46 7.19 -13.63
N PHE A 181 12.89 7.04 -14.87
CA PHE A 181 13.59 8.05 -15.65
C PHE A 181 12.68 8.56 -16.76
N ILE A 182 12.81 9.85 -17.06
CA ILE A 182 12.04 10.54 -18.09
C ILE A 182 12.98 11.27 -19.04
N LYS A 183 12.60 11.35 -20.31
CA LYS A 183 13.25 12.22 -21.29
C LYS A 183 13.24 13.67 -20.78
N GLU A 184 14.42 14.31 -20.68
CA GLU A 184 14.61 15.61 -20.03
C GLU A 184 13.75 16.71 -20.68
N SER A 185 13.62 16.69 -22.01
CA SER A 185 12.78 17.63 -22.76
C SER A 185 11.28 17.48 -22.45
N GLN A 186 10.80 16.26 -22.18
CA GLN A 186 9.41 16.04 -21.76
C GLN A 186 9.18 16.54 -20.33
N LEU A 187 10.13 16.30 -19.44
CA LEU A 187 10.04 16.80 -18.06
C LEU A 187 9.99 18.33 -18.04
N GLN A 188 10.91 19.01 -18.73
CA GLN A 188 10.93 20.47 -18.81
C GLN A 188 9.62 21.03 -19.36
N LYS A 189 9.04 20.37 -20.38
CA LYS A 189 7.77 20.80 -20.99
C LYS A 189 6.58 20.71 -20.04
N TYR A 190 6.50 19.68 -19.21
CA TYR A 190 5.31 19.39 -18.40
C TYR A 190 5.51 19.54 -16.89
N TYR A 191 6.70 19.95 -16.43
CA TYR A 191 7.04 20.03 -15.01
C TYR A 191 6.00 20.82 -14.21
N ASN A 192 5.65 22.03 -14.65
CA ASN A 192 4.70 22.89 -13.94
C ASN A 192 3.30 22.27 -13.83
N THR A 193 2.86 21.48 -14.82
CA THR A 193 1.60 20.75 -14.76
C THR A 193 1.67 19.62 -13.73
N LEU A 194 2.79 18.92 -13.64
CA LEU A 194 3.01 17.81 -12.68
C LEU A 194 3.28 18.30 -11.25
N SER A 195 3.82 19.51 -11.11
CA SER A 195 4.19 20.13 -9.85
C SER A 195 3.24 21.25 -9.40
N CYS A 196 2.16 21.52 -10.13
CA CYS A 196 1.29 22.67 -9.87
C CYS A 196 2.08 23.98 -9.65
N GLY A 197 3.11 24.20 -10.47
CA GLY A 197 4.00 25.36 -10.39
C GLY A 197 5.00 25.39 -9.24
N LEU A 198 5.01 24.40 -8.35
CA LEU A 198 5.99 24.33 -7.26
C LEU A 198 7.36 23.92 -7.82
N THR A 199 8.36 24.78 -7.61
CA THR A 199 9.73 24.55 -8.08
C THR A 199 10.63 24.00 -6.97
N ILE A 200 11.73 23.36 -7.37
CA ILE A 200 12.75 22.87 -6.44
C ILE A 200 13.41 24.03 -5.69
N GLU A 201 13.64 25.15 -6.37
CA GLU A 201 14.23 26.36 -5.80
C GLU A 201 13.37 26.87 -4.65
N ARG A 202 12.05 26.95 -4.84
CA ARG A 202 11.11 27.36 -3.80
C ARG A 202 11.14 26.42 -2.59
N ILE A 203 11.20 25.11 -2.81
CA ILE A 203 11.29 24.13 -1.72
C ILE A 203 12.61 24.33 -0.94
N ASN A 204 13.71 24.54 -1.65
CA ASN A 204 15.03 24.72 -1.08
C ASN A 204 15.15 26.06 -0.30
N GLU A 205 14.56 27.14 -0.78
CA GLU A 205 14.43 28.42 -0.07
C GLU A 205 13.70 28.27 1.27
N CYS A 206 12.77 27.32 1.36
CA CYS A 206 12.04 26.98 2.59
C CYS A 206 12.76 25.95 3.49
N GLY A 207 14.06 25.71 3.29
CA GLY A 207 14.86 24.79 4.10
C GLY A 207 14.88 23.35 3.60
N GLY A 208 14.33 23.09 2.41
CA GLY A 208 14.34 21.77 1.78
C GLY A 208 13.21 20.85 2.25
N VAL A 209 13.35 19.56 1.98
CA VAL A 209 12.35 18.52 2.26
C VAL A 209 13.03 17.16 2.48
N ASN A 210 12.32 16.22 3.11
CA ASN A 210 12.75 14.83 3.06
C ASN A 210 12.67 14.32 1.61
N ILE A 211 13.81 13.91 1.06
CA ILE A 211 13.94 13.47 -0.34
C ILE A 211 13.00 12.33 -0.69
N ASN A 212 12.90 11.31 0.16
CA ASN A 212 12.06 10.15 -0.12
C ASN A 212 10.58 10.51 -0.11
N LYS A 213 10.16 11.44 0.76
CA LYS A 213 8.81 12.02 0.74
C LYS A 213 8.57 12.82 -0.54
N TYR A 214 9.50 13.68 -0.95
CA TYR A 214 9.38 14.44 -2.20
C TYR A 214 9.21 13.52 -3.42
N LEU A 215 10.06 12.51 -3.56
CA LEU A 215 9.96 11.52 -4.64
C LEU A 215 8.61 10.80 -4.58
N ALA A 216 8.20 10.29 -3.41
CA ALA A 216 6.93 9.60 -3.25
C ALA A 216 5.71 10.49 -3.60
N TYR A 217 5.76 11.79 -3.28
CA TYR A 217 4.69 12.73 -3.61
C TYR A 217 4.70 13.12 -5.08
N LEU A 218 5.86 13.26 -5.72
CA LEU A 218 5.92 13.48 -7.17
C LEU A 218 5.41 12.26 -7.94
N ALA A 219 5.64 11.05 -7.41
CA ALA A 219 5.13 9.79 -7.96
C ALA A 219 3.60 9.67 -7.95
N LEU A 220 2.87 10.56 -7.28
CA LEU A 220 1.41 10.60 -7.33
C LEU A 220 0.91 10.73 -8.77
N ASN A 221 1.63 11.48 -9.61
CA ASN A 221 1.34 11.62 -11.05
C ASN A 221 1.45 10.30 -11.83
N ASN A 222 2.21 9.32 -11.31
CA ASN A 222 2.40 8.01 -11.93
C ASN A 222 1.41 6.96 -11.38
N SER A 223 0.51 7.37 -10.47
CA SER A 223 -0.50 6.48 -9.90
C SER A 223 -1.54 6.12 -10.96
N ALA A 224 -1.89 4.83 -11.02
CA ALA A 224 -3.01 4.34 -11.81
C ALA A 224 -4.30 5.02 -11.33
N THR A 225 -4.81 5.95 -12.13
CA THR A 225 -5.94 6.82 -11.79
C THR A 225 -6.79 7.04 -13.02
N ASP A 226 -8.11 7.11 -12.86
CA ASP A 226 -9.02 7.60 -13.88
C ASP A 226 -9.16 9.12 -13.69
N GLU A 227 -9.10 9.89 -14.77
CA GLU A 227 -9.26 11.35 -14.72
C GLU A 227 -10.65 11.73 -14.18
N TRP A 228 -10.68 12.62 -13.19
CA TRP A 228 -11.93 13.21 -12.71
C TRP A 228 -12.26 14.46 -13.51
N LYS A 229 -12.91 14.26 -14.66
CA LYS A 229 -13.17 15.33 -15.65
C LYS A 229 -14.00 16.50 -15.10
N ASP A 230 -14.98 16.20 -14.25
CA ASP A 230 -15.87 17.22 -13.67
C ASP A 230 -15.34 17.80 -12.34
N PHE A 231 -14.07 17.58 -12.02
CA PHE A 231 -13.46 18.14 -10.82
C PHE A 231 -13.24 19.65 -10.98
N ASP A 232 -13.83 20.43 -10.08
CA ASP A 232 -13.68 21.88 -10.04
C ASP A 232 -12.85 22.29 -8.82
N ILE A 233 -11.58 22.59 -9.05
CA ILE A 233 -10.62 23.00 -8.01
C ILE A 233 -11.08 24.28 -7.27
N THR A 234 -11.87 25.15 -7.92
CA THR A 234 -12.33 26.42 -7.33
C THR A 234 -13.41 26.23 -6.26
N LYS A 235 -14.04 25.05 -6.21
CA LYS A 235 -15.04 24.68 -5.21
C LYS A 235 -14.47 23.83 -4.09
N THR A 236 -13.20 24.05 -3.78
CA THR A 236 -12.48 23.28 -2.78
C THR A 236 -11.74 24.18 -1.81
N ILE A 237 -11.57 23.72 -0.58
CA ILE A 237 -10.74 24.37 0.44
C ILE A 237 -9.89 23.31 1.15
N VAL A 238 -8.86 23.76 1.87
CA VAL A 238 -8.05 22.91 2.76
C VAL A 238 -8.14 23.46 4.17
N VAL A 239 -8.59 22.64 5.12
CA VAL A 239 -8.69 22.99 6.55
C VAL A 239 -7.67 22.20 7.38
N ASP A 240 -7.43 22.62 8.62
CA ASP A 240 -6.53 21.88 9.52
C ASP A 240 -7.03 20.45 9.78
N ASP A 241 -6.10 19.57 10.14
CA ASP A 241 -6.44 18.20 10.55
C ASP A 241 -7.18 18.21 11.88
N PHE A 242 -8.18 17.36 12.01
CA PHE A 242 -8.91 17.15 13.26
C PHE A 242 -8.24 16.05 14.09
N GLU A 243 -7.76 16.44 15.26
CA GLU A 243 -7.07 15.59 16.23
C GLU A 243 -7.67 15.79 17.62
N THR A 244 -7.92 14.70 18.34
CA THR A 244 -8.29 14.74 19.77
C THR A 244 -7.43 13.81 20.59
N ASN A 245 -7.43 14.03 21.90
CA ASN A 245 -6.81 13.13 22.86
C ASN A 245 -7.84 12.12 23.38
N VAL A 246 -7.52 10.84 23.29
CA VAL A 246 -8.31 9.77 23.91
C VAL A 246 -7.52 9.20 25.07
N LYS A 247 -8.08 9.29 26.29
CA LYS A 247 -7.45 8.75 27.49
C LYS A 247 -7.61 7.25 27.55
N GLU A 248 -6.50 6.52 27.51
CA GLU A 248 -6.53 5.06 27.45
C GLU A 248 -5.28 4.43 28.08
N THR A 249 -5.38 3.14 28.40
CA THR A 249 -4.23 2.34 28.84
C THR A 249 -3.46 1.85 27.60
N VAL A 250 -2.14 2.05 27.58
CA VAL A 250 -1.26 1.60 26.48
C VAL A 250 0.02 0.98 27.05
N ASP A 251 0.67 0.15 26.23
CA ASP A 251 2.05 -0.27 26.47
C ASP A 251 2.98 0.71 25.76
N LEU A 252 3.57 1.63 26.53
CA LEU A 252 4.54 2.61 26.05
C LEU A 252 5.89 1.91 25.86
N ILE A 253 6.43 2.00 24.65
CA ILE A 253 7.75 1.48 24.30
C ILE A 253 8.68 2.67 24.09
N ASP A 254 9.79 2.68 24.83
CA ASP A 254 10.86 3.65 24.67
C ASP A 254 11.78 3.21 23.53
N ASP A 255 11.98 4.06 22.52
CA ASP A 255 12.71 3.73 21.29
C ASP A 255 14.24 3.70 21.48
N GLU A 256 14.76 4.13 22.64
CA GLU A 256 16.20 4.15 22.94
C GLU A 256 16.62 3.00 23.85
N THR A 257 15.83 2.77 24.90
CA THR A 257 16.09 1.77 25.95
C THR A 257 15.37 0.44 25.71
N TYR A 258 14.40 0.41 24.79
CA TYR A 258 13.55 -0.75 24.49
C TYR A 258 12.78 -1.27 25.72
N THR A 259 12.53 -0.40 26.71
CA THR A 259 11.69 -0.73 27.86
C THR A 259 10.22 -0.61 27.52
N ILE A 260 9.40 -1.50 28.07
CA ILE A 260 7.95 -1.48 27.91
C ILE A 260 7.31 -1.16 29.27
N GLU A 261 6.52 -0.09 29.32
CA GLU A 261 5.79 0.32 30.52
C GLU A 261 4.30 0.46 30.22
N ARG A 262 3.45 -0.17 31.04
CA ARG A 262 2.00 -0.01 30.94
C ARG A 262 1.56 1.25 31.67
N VAL A 263 1.04 2.21 30.91
CA VAL A 263 0.65 3.53 31.43
C VAL A 263 -0.75 3.92 30.97
N ILE A 264 -1.43 4.75 31.76
CA ILE A 264 -2.63 5.47 31.31
C ILE A 264 -2.18 6.84 30.83
N LYS A 265 -2.48 7.20 29.59
CA LYS A 265 -2.12 8.51 29.03
C LYS A 265 -3.17 9.00 28.04
N ASP A 266 -3.10 10.30 27.78
CA ASP A 266 -3.79 10.92 26.66
C ASP A 266 -3.05 10.55 25.36
N VAL A 267 -3.77 9.84 24.48
CA VAL A 267 -3.25 9.37 23.20
C VAL A 267 -3.77 10.29 22.10
N PRO A 268 -2.89 11.02 21.38
CA PRO A 268 -3.32 11.84 20.26
C PRO A 268 -3.76 10.98 19.07
N ILE A 269 -4.99 11.20 18.62
CA ILE A 269 -5.60 10.51 17.49
C ILE A 269 -5.92 11.52 16.38
N PRO A 270 -5.16 11.51 15.26
CA PRO A 270 -5.47 12.35 14.11
C PRO A 270 -6.58 11.67 13.29
N HIS A 271 -7.84 11.92 13.66
CA HIS A 271 -9.02 11.24 13.10
C HIS A 271 -9.18 11.41 11.59
N MET A 272 -8.68 12.53 11.05
CA MET A 272 -8.79 12.87 9.63
C MET A 272 -7.46 12.77 8.86
N ASP A 273 -6.44 12.09 9.40
CA ASP A 273 -5.15 11.94 8.70
C ASP A 273 -5.32 11.26 7.33
N GLY A 274 -5.05 12.00 6.26
CA GLY A 274 -5.23 11.55 4.89
C GLY A 274 -6.68 11.59 4.38
N CYS A 275 -7.64 12.12 5.14
CA CYS A 275 -9.06 12.11 4.79
C CYS A 275 -9.67 13.50 4.70
N GLY A 276 -10.49 13.71 3.65
CA GLY A 276 -11.33 14.88 3.47
C GLY A 276 -12.78 14.46 3.24
N ILE A 277 -13.68 15.44 3.17
CA ILE A 277 -15.11 15.20 2.91
C ILE A 277 -15.56 15.83 1.60
N MET A 278 -16.53 15.21 0.95
CA MET A 278 -17.14 15.70 -0.29
C MET A 278 -18.66 15.58 -0.24
N LEU A 279 -19.35 16.47 -0.95
CA LEU A 279 -20.80 16.40 -1.00
C LEU A 279 -21.28 15.10 -1.67
N PRO A 280 -22.37 14.47 -1.19
CA PRO A 280 -22.82 13.18 -1.71
C PRO A 280 -23.19 13.18 -3.19
N LYS A 281 -23.50 14.36 -3.77
CA LYS A 281 -23.75 14.51 -5.21
C LYS A 281 -22.54 14.18 -6.09
N LEU A 282 -21.33 14.21 -5.52
CA LEU A 282 -20.08 13.90 -6.21
C LEU A 282 -19.79 12.39 -6.28
N GLY A 283 -20.58 11.57 -5.59
CA GLY A 283 -20.49 10.12 -5.61
C GLY A 283 -20.13 9.53 -4.25
N ARG A 284 -19.57 8.33 -4.25
CA ARG A 284 -19.20 7.59 -3.03
C ARG A 284 -17.74 7.77 -2.66
N ASN A 285 -17.40 7.24 -1.49
CA ASN A 285 -16.03 7.27 -0.97
C ASN A 285 -15.04 6.82 -2.05
N ARG A 286 -14.00 7.62 -2.27
CA ARG A 286 -13.02 7.36 -3.34
C ARG A 286 -11.67 7.96 -2.98
N MET A 287 -10.59 7.34 -3.42
CA MET A 287 -9.27 7.94 -3.28
C MET A 287 -9.07 9.03 -4.32
N PHE A 288 -8.57 10.17 -3.88
CA PHE A 288 -8.25 11.34 -4.68
C PHE A 288 -6.75 11.47 -4.88
N ARG A 289 -6.34 11.91 -6.07
CA ARG A 289 -4.96 12.19 -6.44
C ARG A 289 -4.92 13.44 -7.34
N SER A 290 -4.11 14.41 -6.97
CA SER A 290 -3.68 15.50 -7.84
C SER A 290 -2.22 15.86 -7.50
N PRO A 291 -1.57 16.78 -8.23
CA PRO A 291 -0.25 17.26 -7.82
C PRO A 291 -0.22 17.65 -6.34
N TRP A 292 0.58 16.92 -5.55
CA TRP A 292 0.75 17.11 -4.09
C TRP A 292 -0.47 16.86 -3.20
N VAL A 293 -1.65 16.54 -3.72
CA VAL A 293 -2.82 16.21 -2.91
C VAL A 293 -3.15 14.72 -3.07
N LYS A 294 -3.22 14.01 -1.94
CA LYS A 294 -3.56 12.59 -1.89
C LYS A 294 -4.35 12.28 -0.63
N GLY A 295 -5.41 11.48 -0.77
CA GLY A 295 -6.09 10.88 0.36
C GLY A 295 -7.41 10.21 -0.01
N LEU A 296 -8.24 9.90 0.99
CA LEU A 296 -9.63 9.47 0.81
C LEU A 296 -10.56 10.68 0.87
N LEU A 297 -11.56 10.73 -0.01
CA LEU A 297 -12.69 11.64 0.11
C LEU A 297 -13.92 10.85 0.53
N ILE A 298 -14.53 11.24 1.64
CA ILE A 298 -15.72 10.59 2.20
C ILE A 298 -16.96 11.41 1.83
N SER A 299 -17.98 10.72 1.31
CA SER A 299 -19.27 11.33 1.04
C SER A 299 -19.95 11.73 2.36
N SER A 300 -20.09 13.03 2.58
CA SER A 300 -20.70 13.59 3.79
C SER A 300 -21.55 14.81 3.45
N PRO A 301 -22.83 14.87 3.88
CA PRO A 301 -23.72 15.99 3.57
C PRO A 301 -23.48 17.21 4.47
N PHE A 302 -22.25 17.73 4.51
CA PHE A 302 -21.87 18.87 5.37
C PHE A 302 -22.67 20.15 5.09
N ASN A 303 -23.15 20.36 3.86
CA ASN A 303 -24.03 21.48 3.54
C ASN A 303 -25.40 21.38 4.26
N LYS A 304 -25.90 20.16 4.47
CA LYS A 304 -27.11 19.88 5.25
C LYS A 304 -26.84 20.14 6.73
N PHE A 305 -25.68 19.70 7.23
CA PHE A 305 -25.23 19.96 8.59
C PHE A 305 -25.26 21.46 8.90
N ILE A 306 -24.60 22.28 8.07
CA ILE A 306 -24.55 23.74 8.25
C ILE A 306 -25.97 24.33 8.29
N ARG A 307 -26.87 23.94 7.37
CA ARG A 307 -28.24 24.46 7.33
C ARG A 307 -29.05 24.09 8.57
N GLU A 308 -28.97 22.83 9.00
CA GLU A 308 -29.73 22.34 10.16
C GLU A 308 -29.20 22.98 11.46
N LYS A 309 -27.89 22.99 11.66
CA LYS A 309 -27.27 23.59 12.85
C LYS A 309 -27.39 25.10 12.89
N SER A 310 -27.30 25.79 11.75
CA SER A 310 -27.53 27.24 11.73
C SER A 310 -28.96 27.61 12.15
N LYS A 311 -29.94 26.77 11.79
CA LYS A 311 -31.34 26.95 12.21
C LYS A 311 -31.53 26.64 13.69
N GLU A 312 -30.93 25.56 14.18
CA GLU A 312 -30.98 25.15 15.59
C GLU A 312 -30.37 26.21 16.52
N LEU A 313 -29.21 26.76 16.14
CA LEU A 313 -28.47 27.76 16.92
C LEU A 313 -29.00 29.20 16.74
N GLY A 314 -29.84 29.45 15.73
CA GLY A 314 -30.25 30.80 15.35
C GLY A 314 -29.12 31.70 14.82
N LYS A 315 -27.95 31.12 14.48
CA LYS A 315 -26.75 31.81 13.99
C LYS A 315 -26.11 30.99 12.88
N TYR A 316 -25.63 31.66 11.83
CA TYR A 316 -24.91 30.99 10.74
C TYR A 316 -23.55 30.43 11.21
N CYS A 317 -23.30 29.14 10.91
CA CYS A 317 -22.09 28.41 11.30
C CYS A 317 -21.24 27.94 10.10
N GLY A 318 -21.52 28.43 8.89
CA GLY A 318 -20.86 27.96 7.67
C GLY A 318 -19.59 28.72 7.26
N ILE A 319 -19.02 29.53 8.16
CA ILE A 319 -17.78 30.28 7.91
C ILE A 319 -16.63 29.54 8.60
N VAL A 320 -15.59 29.18 7.85
CA VAL A 320 -14.42 28.44 8.36
C VAL A 320 -13.13 29.08 7.88
N LYS A 321 -12.03 28.83 8.60
CA LYS A 321 -10.68 29.25 8.18
C LYS A 321 -9.97 28.11 7.47
N ASP A 322 -9.32 28.41 6.35
CA ASP A 322 -8.39 27.49 5.71
C ASP A 322 -7.06 27.39 6.49
N ILE A 323 -6.17 26.49 6.08
CA ILE A 323 -4.85 26.29 6.72
C ILE A 323 -3.89 27.50 6.63
N TYR A 324 -4.24 28.53 5.85
CA TYR A 324 -3.49 29.78 5.70
C TYR A 324 -4.17 30.96 6.43
N GLY A 325 -5.28 30.71 7.12
CA GLY A 325 -6.01 31.69 7.95
C GLY A 325 -7.07 32.50 7.21
N LYS A 326 -7.35 32.21 5.94
CA LYS A 326 -8.39 32.89 5.15
C LYS A 326 -9.77 32.33 5.50
N GLU A 327 -10.74 33.22 5.69
CA GLU A 327 -12.13 32.83 5.95
C GLU A 327 -12.89 32.52 4.65
N HIS A 328 -13.64 31.42 4.67
CA HIS A 328 -14.47 30.94 3.58
C HIS A 328 -15.90 30.70 4.05
N ASP A 329 -16.87 31.18 3.27
CA ASP A 329 -18.29 30.87 3.47
C ASP A 329 -18.67 29.67 2.58
N ILE A 330 -18.78 28.49 3.20
CA ILE A 330 -18.96 27.21 2.52
C ILE A 330 -20.19 27.19 1.60
N LEU A 331 -21.32 27.75 2.06
CA LEU A 331 -22.56 27.73 1.27
C LEU A 331 -22.55 28.80 0.18
N LYS A 332 -22.03 30.00 0.48
CA LYS A 332 -21.98 31.11 -0.48
C LYS A 332 -20.99 30.86 -1.61
N GLU A 333 -19.82 30.34 -1.28
CA GLU A 333 -18.77 29.95 -2.23
C GLU A 333 -19.07 28.62 -2.93
N LYS A 334 -20.14 27.92 -2.51
CA LYS A 334 -20.60 26.65 -3.08
C LYS A 334 -19.50 25.58 -3.04
N ILE A 335 -18.77 25.51 -1.93
CA ILE A 335 -17.73 24.51 -1.71
C ILE A 335 -18.35 23.11 -1.76
N GLU A 336 -17.71 22.21 -2.51
CA GLU A 336 -18.18 20.84 -2.72
C GLU A 336 -17.25 19.79 -2.10
N ILE A 337 -15.97 20.15 -1.88
CA ILE A 337 -14.95 19.29 -1.29
C ILE A 337 -14.16 20.10 -0.24
N ILE A 338 -13.97 19.51 0.93
CA ILE A 338 -13.11 20.05 1.99
C ILE A 338 -11.99 19.02 2.20
N PHE A 339 -10.79 19.39 1.78
CA PHE A 339 -9.58 18.62 2.05
C PHE A 339 -9.05 18.96 3.45
N THR A 340 -8.25 18.06 4.01
CA THR A 340 -7.49 18.34 5.23
C THR A 340 -6.02 18.55 4.93
N LYS A 341 -5.32 19.23 5.85
CA LYS A 341 -3.91 19.58 5.74
C LYS A 341 -3.02 18.36 5.47
N SER A 342 -3.28 17.23 6.11
CA SER A 342 -2.57 15.98 5.89
C SER A 342 -2.71 15.45 4.44
N GLN A 343 -3.76 15.81 3.71
CA GLN A 343 -3.92 15.43 2.30
C GLN A 343 -3.03 16.27 1.36
N PHE A 344 -2.80 17.55 1.69
CA PHE A 344 -2.00 18.47 0.88
C PHE A 344 -0.52 18.39 1.24
N LYS A 345 0.18 17.37 0.73
CA LYS A 345 1.53 16.96 1.17
C LYS A 345 2.61 18.05 1.08
N MET A 346 2.48 19.01 0.16
CA MET A 346 3.44 20.11 -0.06
C MET A 346 2.90 21.49 0.36
N TRP A 347 1.88 21.54 1.24
CA TRP A 347 1.21 22.79 1.64
C TRP A 347 2.17 23.90 2.11
N LYS A 348 3.26 23.53 2.81
CA LYS A 348 4.22 24.47 3.42
C LYS A 348 4.93 25.39 2.42
N TYR A 349 4.96 25.00 1.15
CA TYR A 349 5.75 25.70 0.13
C TYR A 349 4.92 26.68 -0.70
N TYR A 350 3.60 26.61 -0.58
CA TYR A 350 2.65 27.57 -1.14
C TYR A 350 2.32 28.65 -0.11
N LYS A 351 2.03 29.87 -0.58
CA LYS A 351 1.67 31.03 0.25
C LYS A 351 0.20 31.00 0.67
N SER A 352 -0.66 30.36 -0.13
CA SER A 352 -2.11 30.29 0.07
C SER A 352 -2.70 29.12 -0.71
N TRP A 353 -3.94 28.73 -0.38
CA TRP A 353 -4.68 27.76 -1.17
C TRP A 353 -5.06 28.33 -2.55
N GLU A 354 -5.31 29.63 -2.63
CA GLU A 354 -5.56 30.35 -3.88
C GLU A 354 -4.39 30.25 -4.84
N GLU A 355 -3.14 30.39 -4.36
CA GLU A 355 -1.96 30.20 -5.21
C GLU A 355 -1.95 28.80 -5.84
N TYR A 356 -2.31 27.76 -5.07
CA TYR A 356 -2.43 26.41 -5.60
C TYR A 356 -3.57 26.31 -6.63
N ILE A 357 -4.75 26.86 -6.34
CA ILE A 357 -5.90 26.89 -7.27
C ILE A 357 -5.51 27.58 -8.59
N ASP A 358 -4.91 28.77 -8.51
CA ASP A 358 -4.51 29.58 -9.66
C ASP A 358 -3.47 28.84 -10.51
N ASN A 359 -2.47 28.22 -9.87
CA ASN A 359 -1.47 27.41 -10.57
C ASN A 359 -2.10 26.16 -11.19
N PHE A 360 -3.06 25.53 -10.52
CA PHE A 360 -3.75 24.34 -11.02
C PHE A 360 -4.45 24.64 -12.35
N ILE A 361 -5.15 25.79 -12.41
CA ILE A 361 -5.83 26.27 -13.61
C ILE A 361 -4.81 26.71 -14.67
N LYS A 362 -3.84 27.55 -14.29
CA LYS A 362 -2.83 28.13 -15.18
C LYS A 362 -2.02 27.05 -15.91
N TYR A 363 -1.63 25.98 -15.22
CA TYR A 363 -0.82 24.91 -15.78
C TYR A 363 -1.62 23.71 -16.26
N ASN A 364 -2.96 23.82 -16.32
CA ASN A 364 -3.88 22.77 -16.77
C ASN A 364 -3.62 21.43 -16.06
N CYS A 365 -3.47 21.49 -14.74
CA CYS A 365 -3.27 20.32 -13.89
C CYS A 365 -4.51 19.42 -13.94
N GLN A 366 -4.31 18.13 -13.69
CA GLN A 366 -5.38 17.13 -13.67
C GLN A 366 -5.56 16.55 -12.27
N ALA A 367 -6.82 16.28 -11.93
CA ALA A 367 -7.18 15.44 -10.80
C ALA A 367 -7.58 14.04 -11.29
N GLY A 368 -7.24 13.03 -10.51
CA GLY A 368 -7.54 11.64 -10.76
C GLY A 368 -8.15 10.99 -9.53
N THR A 369 -8.94 9.94 -9.77
CA THR A 369 -9.52 9.11 -8.72
C THR A 369 -9.15 7.65 -8.93
N CYS A 370 -9.11 6.90 -7.84
CA CYS A 370 -8.93 5.46 -7.87
C CYS A 370 -9.68 4.80 -6.70
N ASN A 371 -9.87 3.48 -6.81
CA ASN A 371 -10.53 2.65 -5.81
C ASN A 371 -11.79 3.31 -5.23
N GLU A 372 -12.78 3.60 -6.07
CA GLU A 372 -14.10 4.00 -5.56
C GLU A 372 -14.75 2.86 -4.75
N GLU A 373 -15.53 3.22 -3.74
CA GLU A 373 -16.27 2.28 -2.91
C GLU A 373 -17.18 1.38 -3.76
N GLU A 374 -17.08 0.07 -3.55
CA GLU A 374 -17.77 -0.93 -4.35
C GLU A 374 -19.29 -0.95 -4.07
N ASP A 375 -20.10 -1.08 -5.13
CA ASP A 375 -21.53 -1.40 -5.02
C ASP A 375 -21.80 -2.77 -4.38
N LYS A 376 -20.91 -3.72 -4.65
CA LYS A 376 -21.09 -5.14 -4.33
C LYS A 376 -19.84 -5.65 -3.65
N PHE A 377 -19.97 -5.93 -2.36
CA PHE A 377 -18.89 -6.49 -1.57
C PHE A 377 -18.74 -7.99 -1.80
N GLN A 378 -17.53 -8.42 -2.14
CA GLN A 378 -17.18 -9.84 -2.17
C GLN A 378 -16.82 -10.31 -0.78
N LYS A 379 -17.24 -11.54 -0.43
CA LYS A 379 -16.81 -12.17 0.82
C LYS A 379 -15.30 -12.42 0.78
N ALA A 380 -14.63 -11.96 1.82
CA ALA A 380 -13.19 -12.02 1.99
C ALA A 380 -12.77 -13.30 2.74
N LYS A 381 -11.47 -13.60 2.66
CA LYS A 381 -10.83 -14.64 3.45
C LYS A 381 -10.02 -14.01 4.57
N ILE A 382 -9.98 -14.67 5.72
CA ILE A 382 -8.98 -14.38 6.75
C ILE A 382 -7.64 -14.99 6.34
N ASN A 383 -6.54 -14.43 6.84
CA ASN A 383 -5.18 -14.92 6.58
C ASN A 383 -4.56 -15.52 7.86
N TYR A 384 -3.44 -16.23 7.71
CA TYR A 384 -2.77 -16.89 8.83
C TYR A 384 -2.24 -15.91 9.88
N GLN A 385 -1.87 -14.69 9.51
CA GLN A 385 -1.31 -13.71 10.45
C GLN A 385 -2.35 -13.29 11.48
N MET A 386 -3.61 -13.19 11.07
CA MET A 386 -4.74 -12.90 11.97
C MET A 386 -5.18 -14.15 12.77
N LEU A 387 -4.88 -15.36 12.29
CA LEU A 387 -5.22 -16.59 13.01
C LEU A 387 -4.17 -16.97 14.05
N GLN A 388 -2.87 -16.78 13.75
CA GLN A 388 -1.77 -17.18 14.62
C GLN A 388 -1.73 -16.42 15.95
N THR A 389 -2.38 -15.25 16.02
CA THR A 389 -2.46 -14.41 17.22
C THR A 389 -3.57 -14.85 18.17
N LEU A 390 -4.48 -15.72 17.71
CA LEU A 390 -5.56 -16.34 18.48
C LEU A 390 -5.07 -17.64 19.12
N THR A 391 -4.25 -17.51 20.15
CA THR A 391 -3.43 -18.61 20.72
C THR A 391 -4.23 -19.70 21.44
N ASP A 392 -5.45 -19.42 21.86
CA ASP A 392 -6.29 -20.38 22.60
C ASP A 392 -7.41 -21.00 21.75
N ILE A 393 -7.37 -20.81 20.43
CA ILE A 393 -8.33 -21.43 19.51
C ILE A 393 -8.25 -22.96 19.62
N THR A 394 -9.38 -23.61 19.87
CA THR A 394 -9.43 -25.07 19.98
C THR A 394 -9.58 -25.73 18.61
N ASP A 395 -9.20 -27.01 18.51
CA ASP A 395 -9.38 -27.79 17.28
C ASP A 395 -10.83 -27.82 16.80
N THR A 396 -11.80 -27.89 17.73
CA THR A 396 -13.23 -27.87 17.42
C THR A 396 -13.66 -26.52 16.85
N GLU A 397 -13.21 -25.42 17.46
CA GLU A 397 -13.49 -24.07 16.96
C GLU A 397 -12.88 -23.85 15.57
N LEU A 398 -11.65 -24.31 15.36
CA LEU A 398 -10.96 -24.22 14.07
C LEU A 398 -11.66 -25.07 12.98
N GLN A 399 -12.18 -26.24 13.33
CA GLN A 399 -12.99 -27.07 12.42
C GLN A 399 -14.28 -26.34 12.00
N GLU A 400 -14.96 -25.68 12.92
CA GLU A 400 -16.17 -24.91 12.60
C GLU A 400 -15.86 -23.66 11.77
N ILE A 401 -14.80 -22.90 12.09
CA ILE A 401 -14.37 -21.74 11.29
C ILE A 401 -13.96 -22.17 9.87
N SER A 402 -13.27 -23.30 9.73
CA SER A 402 -12.81 -23.80 8.42
C SER A 402 -13.90 -24.50 7.60
N LYS A 403 -15.08 -24.77 8.18
CA LYS A 403 -16.18 -25.54 7.57
C LYS A 403 -16.61 -25.02 6.20
N LYS A 404 -16.77 -23.70 6.04
CA LYS A 404 -17.10 -23.07 4.75
C LYS A 404 -16.07 -23.40 3.68
N THR A 405 -14.79 -23.30 4.04
CA THR A 405 -13.65 -23.62 3.16
C THR A 405 -13.62 -25.10 2.81
N ILE A 406 -13.79 -25.99 3.80
CA ILE A 406 -13.82 -27.45 3.61
C ILE A 406 -14.96 -27.86 2.67
N ASN A 407 -16.16 -27.33 2.88
CA ASN A 407 -17.32 -27.63 2.05
C ASN A 407 -17.11 -27.17 0.59
N LYS A 408 -16.54 -25.97 0.39
CA LYS A 408 -16.17 -25.48 -0.94
C LYS A 408 -15.15 -26.40 -1.64
N ILE A 409 -14.13 -26.87 -0.92
CA ILE A 409 -13.13 -27.82 -1.44
C ILE A 409 -13.76 -29.18 -1.80
N LYS A 410 -14.72 -29.66 -1.00
CA LYS A 410 -15.43 -30.93 -1.26
C LYS A 410 -16.37 -30.81 -2.47
N ASN A 411 -17.09 -29.69 -2.59
CA ASN A 411 -18.14 -29.52 -3.60
C ASN A 411 -17.63 -29.10 -4.99
N ILE A 412 -16.42 -28.55 -5.11
CA ILE A 412 -15.81 -28.12 -6.39
C ILE A 412 -15.79 -29.21 -7.49
N SER A 413 -15.84 -30.47 -7.10
CA SER A 413 -15.76 -31.62 -8.02
C SER A 413 -17.10 -32.32 -8.23
N ASN A 414 -18.15 -31.94 -7.50
CA ASN A 414 -19.41 -32.69 -7.43
C ASN A 414 -20.65 -31.84 -7.73
N ASP A 415 -20.54 -30.51 -7.72
CA ASP A 415 -21.66 -29.62 -8.01
C ASP A 415 -21.39 -28.76 -9.26
N LYS A 416 -22.27 -28.89 -10.27
CA LYS A 416 -22.19 -28.18 -11.55
C LYS A 416 -22.13 -26.66 -11.36
N ASN A 417 -22.97 -26.11 -10.48
CA ASN A 417 -23.02 -24.67 -10.23
C ASN A 417 -21.74 -24.18 -9.57
N THR A 418 -21.18 -24.94 -8.64
CA THR A 418 -19.89 -24.67 -8.01
C THR A 418 -18.75 -24.73 -9.02
N MET A 419 -18.73 -25.71 -9.93
CA MET A 419 -17.74 -25.80 -11.00
C MET A 419 -17.77 -24.57 -11.91
N LEU A 420 -18.97 -24.19 -12.40
CA LEU A 420 -19.16 -23.00 -13.23
C LEU A 420 -18.70 -21.73 -12.50
N LYS A 421 -19.11 -21.57 -11.23
CA LYS A 421 -18.70 -20.44 -10.38
C LYS A 421 -17.18 -20.37 -10.22
N VAL A 422 -16.54 -21.52 -10.00
CA VAL A 422 -15.08 -21.62 -9.86
C VAL A 422 -14.35 -21.25 -11.15
N LEU A 423 -14.90 -21.61 -12.30
CA LEU A 423 -14.36 -21.21 -13.61
C LEU A 423 -14.67 -19.76 -13.97
N GLY A 424 -15.37 -19.02 -13.10
CA GLY A 424 -15.73 -17.62 -13.30
C GLY A 424 -16.98 -17.41 -14.16
N VAL A 425 -17.75 -18.46 -14.40
CA VAL A 425 -19.07 -18.41 -15.06
C VAL A 425 -20.11 -18.06 -14.01
N THR A 426 -20.22 -16.76 -13.73
CA THR A 426 -21.20 -16.21 -12.78
C THR A 426 -21.87 -14.98 -13.36
N SER A 427 -23.08 -14.67 -12.91
CA SER A 427 -23.78 -13.43 -13.27
C SER A 427 -23.05 -12.16 -12.80
N ALA A 428 -22.17 -12.27 -11.81
CA ALA A 428 -21.33 -11.17 -11.34
C ALA A 428 -20.15 -10.86 -12.28
N ASN A 429 -19.66 -11.86 -13.02
CA ASN A 429 -18.59 -11.67 -14.00
C ASN A 429 -19.17 -11.09 -15.31
N ARG A 430 -19.05 -9.77 -15.48
CA ARG A 430 -19.53 -9.06 -16.67
C ARG A 430 -18.61 -9.24 -17.90
N ASN A 431 -17.34 -9.59 -17.68
CA ASN A 431 -16.32 -9.70 -18.73
C ASN A 431 -15.87 -11.16 -18.87
N LYS A 432 -16.81 -12.04 -19.22
CA LYS A 432 -16.51 -13.47 -19.40
C LYS A 432 -15.61 -13.67 -20.63
N ASN A 433 -14.54 -14.44 -20.49
CA ASN A 433 -13.72 -14.84 -21.63
C ASN A 433 -14.45 -15.89 -22.50
N TYR A 434 -13.91 -16.20 -23.69
CA TYR A 434 -14.56 -17.14 -24.61
C TYR A 434 -14.79 -18.53 -23.99
N LEU A 435 -13.88 -19.03 -23.15
CA LEU A 435 -14.07 -20.30 -22.45
C LEU A 435 -15.26 -20.25 -21.48
N GLN A 436 -15.38 -19.17 -20.72
CA GLN A 436 -16.45 -18.94 -19.76
C GLN A 436 -17.81 -18.79 -20.45
N GLN A 437 -17.86 -18.09 -21.58
CA GLN A 437 -19.07 -17.96 -22.40
C GLN A 437 -19.48 -19.33 -22.97
N SER A 438 -18.53 -20.11 -23.50
CA SER A 438 -18.80 -21.47 -23.98
C SER A 438 -19.34 -22.39 -22.89
N LEU A 439 -18.79 -22.33 -21.68
CA LEU A 439 -19.27 -23.09 -20.51
C LEU A 439 -20.64 -22.65 -20.02
N GLU A 440 -21.01 -21.39 -20.21
CA GLU A 440 -22.34 -20.86 -19.88
C GLU A 440 -23.41 -21.42 -20.82
N ILE A 441 -23.10 -21.53 -22.11
CA ILE A 441 -24.00 -22.06 -23.14
C ILE A 441 -24.03 -23.59 -23.11
N TYR A 442 -22.88 -24.25 -22.96
CA TYR A 442 -22.71 -25.71 -22.98
C TYR A 442 -21.97 -26.20 -21.73
N PRO A 443 -22.66 -26.30 -20.58
CA PRO A 443 -22.03 -26.75 -19.34
C PRO A 443 -21.49 -28.19 -19.37
N GLU A 444 -21.90 -29.01 -20.33
CA GLU A 444 -21.38 -30.37 -20.56
C GLU A 444 -19.87 -30.37 -20.84
N LEU A 445 -19.33 -29.25 -21.34
CA LEU A 445 -17.89 -29.04 -21.54
C LEU A 445 -17.08 -29.13 -20.24
N LEU A 446 -17.71 -29.05 -19.07
CA LEU A 446 -17.05 -29.34 -17.78
C LEU A 446 -16.43 -30.75 -17.74
N ASN A 447 -16.96 -31.68 -18.54
CA ASN A 447 -16.44 -33.04 -18.64
C ASN A 447 -15.21 -33.17 -19.54
N ASP A 448 -14.83 -32.13 -20.27
CA ASP A 448 -13.64 -32.13 -21.12
C ASP A 448 -12.35 -32.21 -20.28
N THR A 449 -11.31 -32.82 -20.86
CA THR A 449 -10.02 -33.03 -20.21
C THR A 449 -9.39 -31.72 -19.75
N TYR A 450 -9.48 -30.66 -20.56
CA TYR A 450 -8.91 -29.35 -20.22
C TYR A 450 -9.61 -28.73 -19.00
N ASN A 451 -10.94 -28.71 -18.99
CA ASN A 451 -11.72 -28.16 -17.88
C ASN A 451 -11.55 -28.98 -16.59
N LYS A 452 -11.47 -30.32 -16.69
CA LYS A 452 -11.14 -31.20 -15.55
C LYS A 452 -9.78 -30.88 -14.95
N GLU A 453 -8.76 -30.65 -15.77
CA GLU A 453 -7.42 -30.31 -15.27
C GLU A 453 -7.37 -28.91 -14.64
N ILE A 454 -8.11 -27.93 -15.18
CA ILE A 454 -8.31 -26.63 -14.53
C ILE A 454 -8.94 -26.81 -13.15
N LEU A 455 -10.08 -27.52 -13.06
CA LEU A 455 -10.77 -27.74 -11.78
C LEU A 455 -9.88 -28.46 -10.76
N LYS A 456 -9.09 -29.45 -11.20
CA LYS A 456 -8.12 -30.15 -10.36
C LYS A 456 -7.03 -29.21 -9.85
N ASN A 457 -6.51 -28.32 -10.69
CA ASN A 457 -5.52 -27.33 -10.30
C ASN A 457 -6.09 -26.29 -9.35
N VAL A 458 -7.32 -25.82 -9.57
CA VAL A 458 -8.01 -24.93 -8.63
C VAL A 458 -8.24 -25.63 -7.30
N LYS A 459 -8.70 -26.89 -7.29
CA LYS A 459 -8.85 -27.67 -6.05
C LYS A 459 -7.52 -27.81 -5.30
N LYS A 460 -6.43 -28.14 -5.99
CA LYS A 460 -5.08 -28.18 -5.39
C LYS A 460 -4.69 -26.83 -4.78
N SER A 461 -5.00 -25.73 -5.47
CA SER A 461 -4.74 -24.37 -4.98
C SER A 461 -5.55 -24.06 -3.72
N LEU A 462 -6.86 -24.33 -3.73
CA LEU A 462 -7.73 -24.13 -2.57
C LEU A 462 -7.30 -24.96 -1.36
N VAL A 463 -6.89 -26.22 -1.56
CA VAL A 463 -6.35 -27.06 -0.48
C VAL A 463 -5.05 -26.46 0.07
N LYS A 464 -4.14 -26.00 -0.81
CA LYS A 464 -2.90 -25.35 -0.39
C LYS A 464 -3.17 -24.06 0.39
N GLU A 465 -4.12 -23.23 -0.07
CA GLU A 465 -4.53 -22.00 0.60
C GLU A 465 -5.17 -22.28 1.97
N GLY A 466 -6.09 -23.24 2.05
CA GLY A 466 -6.70 -23.64 3.31
C GLY A 466 -5.67 -24.15 4.32
N ARG A 467 -4.71 -24.96 3.88
CA ARG A 467 -3.56 -25.41 4.71
C ARG A 467 -2.66 -24.26 5.17
N ALA A 468 -2.64 -23.16 4.43
CA ALA A 468 -1.90 -21.94 4.76
C ALA A 468 -2.75 -20.93 5.55
N GLY A 469 -3.86 -21.34 6.17
CA GLY A 469 -4.70 -20.48 7.00
C GLY A 469 -5.51 -19.44 6.22
N LYS A 470 -5.71 -19.62 4.91
CA LYS A 470 -6.60 -18.74 4.11
C LYS A 470 -8.02 -19.29 4.10
N LEU A 471 -8.81 -18.92 5.09
CA LEU A 471 -10.15 -19.47 5.33
C LEU A 471 -11.25 -18.52 4.84
N ASP A 472 -12.26 -19.06 4.14
CA ASP A 472 -13.49 -18.35 3.79
C ASP A 472 -14.33 -18.10 5.06
N ILE A 473 -14.52 -16.83 5.43
CA ILE A 473 -15.29 -16.41 6.62
C ILE A 473 -16.38 -15.40 6.24
N ASP A 474 -17.30 -15.10 7.17
CA ASP A 474 -18.23 -13.98 6.98
C ASP A 474 -17.51 -12.62 7.20
N ALA A 475 -16.75 -12.16 6.19
CA ALA A 475 -16.06 -10.87 6.24
C ALA A 475 -16.07 -10.15 4.89
N ILE A 476 -15.86 -8.83 4.89
CA ILE A 476 -15.67 -7.99 3.69
C ILE A 476 -14.48 -7.03 3.90
N TYR A 477 -13.90 -6.55 2.80
CA TYR A 477 -13.03 -5.37 2.86
C TYR A 477 -13.84 -4.11 2.55
N THR A 478 -13.77 -3.11 3.43
CA THR A 478 -14.38 -1.79 3.19
C THR A 478 -13.49 -0.69 3.73
N PHE A 479 -13.68 0.55 3.25
CA PHE A 479 -12.88 1.69 3.68
C PHE A 479 -13.07 1.96 5.18
N LEU A 480 -11.98 2.32 5.83
CA LEU A 480 -12.01 2.95 7.15
C LEU A 480 -12.40 4.42 6.97
N ALA A 481 -13.35 4.87 7.78
CA ALA A 481 -13.88 6.22 7.76
C ALA A 481 -13.97 6.74 9.20
N PRO A 482 -13.58 8.00 9.49
CA PRO A 482 -13.88 8.61 10.78
C PRO A 482 -15.34 9.02 10.87
N ASP A 483 -15.77 9.36 12.08
CA ASP A 483 -17.05 10.03 12.33
C ASP A 483 -17.06 11.42 11.66
N THR A 484 -17.53 11.47 10.41
CA THR A 484 -17.61 12.75 9.65
C THR A 484 -18.59 13.75 10.24
N TYR A 485 -19.51 13.32 11.13
CA TYR A 485 -20.40 14.24 11.83
C TYR A 485 -19.64 14.95 12.96
N ALA A 486 -18.82 14.22 13.73
CA ALA A 486 -17.92 14.80 14.73
C ALA A 486 -16.93 15.79 14.10
N PHE A 487 -16.41 15.47 12.91
CA PHE A 487 -15.58 16.40 12.15
C PHE A 487 -16.32 17.69 11.77
N CYS A 488 -17.61 17.61 11.42
CA CYS A 488 -18.44 18.78 11.14
C CYS A 488 -18.72 19.61 12.41
N GLU A 489 -18.94 18.97 13.57
CA GLU A 489 -19.07 19.67 14.85
C GLU A 489 -17.79 20.45 15.18
N TRP A 490 -16.63 19.79 15.08
CA TRP A 490 -15.34 20.46 15.27
C TRP A 490 -15.13 21.63 14.30
N LEU A 491 -15.37 21.40 13.00
CA LEU A 491 -15.05 22.38 11.96
C LEU A 491 -16.00 23.59 11.97
N PHE A 492 -17.31 23.35 12.05
CA PHE A 492 -18.33 24.40 11.88
C PHE A 492 -18.85 24.97 13.20
N LEU A 493 -18.83 24.17 14.27
CA LEU A 493 -19.30 24.61 15.60
C LEU A 493 -18.13 25.00 16.52
N HIS A 494 -16.88 24.73 16.09
CA HIS A 494 -15.67 24.98 16.87
C HIS A 494 -15.66 24.24 18.22
N GLU A 495 -16.26 23.05 18.26
CA GLU A 495 -16.22 22.17 19.42
C GLU A 495 -14.86 21.46 19.50
N GLU A 496 -14.06 21.75 20.52
CA GLU A 496 -12.73 21.13 20.69
C GLU A 496 -12.81 19.61 20.88
N ASN A 497 -13.85 19.13 21.56
CA ASN A 497 -14.10 17.72 21.82
C ASN A 497 -15.53 17.37 21.35
N PRO A 498 -15.72 17.19 20.02
CA PRO A 498 -17.04 16.99 19.45
C PRO A 498 -17.67 15.69 19.97
N LYS A 499 -18.99 15.71 20.12
CA LYS A 499 -19.74 14.55 20.63
C LYS A 499 -19.74 13.40 19.63
N GLY A 500 -19.89 13.70 18.34
CA GLY A 500 -20.07 12.71 17.29
C GLY A 500 -21.36 11.89 17.44
N LEU A 501 -21.49 10.87 16.60
CA LEU A 501 -22.59 9.91 16.62
C LEU A 501 -22.19 8.57 17.23
N LEU A 502 -20.91 8.23 17.18
CA LEU A 502 -20.34 7.00 17.74
C LEU A 502 -19.70 7.26 19.11
N GLN A 503 -19.89 6.35 20.05
CA GLN A 503 -19.27 6.38 21.38
C GLN A 503 -17.99 5.51 21.42
N ASN A 504 -17.23 5.56 22.51
CA ASN A 504 -16.08 4.66 22.69
C ASN A 504 -16.56 3.19 22.61
N GLY A 505 -15.81 2.33 21.93
CA GLY A 505 -16.18 0.93 21.71
C GLY A 505 -17.18 0.69 20.57
N GLU A 506 -17.63 1.75 19.88
CA GLU A 506 -18.63 1.65 18.80
C GLU A 506 -18.06 1.89 17.40
N VAL A 507 -18.63 1.16 16.43
CA VAL A 507 -18.43 1.35 14.99
C VAL A 507 -19.77 1.37 14.28
N TRP A 508 -19.79 1.91 13.06
CA TRP A 508 -20.94 1.81 12.16
C TRP A 508 -20.56 1.14 10.85
N CYS A 509 -21.13 -0.04 10.59
CA CYS A 509 -21.02 -0.73 9.32
C CYS A 509 -22.41 -1.19 8.86
N SER A 510 -23.05 -0.39 8.00
CA SER A 510 -24.42 -0.67 7.52
C SER A 510 -24.54 -1.87 6.57
N PHE A 511 -23.42 -2.51 6.20
CA PHE A 511 -23.45 -3.78 5.47
C PHE A 511 -23.79 -4.97 6.39
N TYR A 512 -23.38 -4.90 7.66
CA TYR A 512 -23.59 -5.93 8.67
C TYR A 512 -24.66 -5.51 9.69
N ASP A 513 -25.77 -4.96 9.21
CA ASP A 513 -26.88 -4.47 10.05
C ASP A 513 -27.64 -5.57 10.83
N ASN A 514 -27.27 -6.83 10.60
CA ASN A 514 -27.75 -8.02 11.29
C ASN A 514 -26.73 -8.61 12.29
N LYS A 515 -25.61 -7.93 12.52
CA LYS A 515 -24.54 -8.38 13.42
C LYS A 515 -24.29 -7.34 14.52
N PRO A 516 -24.37 -7.72 15.81
CA PRO A 516 -24.22 -6.79 16.93
C PRO A 516 -22.77 -6.34 17.15
N GLU A 517 -21.80 -7.16 16.77
CA GLU A 517 -20.38 -6.91 16.96
C GLU A 517 -19.59 -7.32 15.74
N LEU A 518 -18.49 -6.60 15.52
CA LEU A 518 -17.59 -6.77 14.39
C LEU A 518 -16.16 -6.74 14.88
N ASP A 519 -15.33 -7.64 14.35
CA ASP A 519 -13.89 -7.60 14.52
C ASP A 519 -13.27 -6.88 13.32
N CYS A 520 -12.73 -5.69 13.55
CA CYS A 520 -12.08 -4.88 12.54
C CYS A 520 -10.61 -5.28 12.48
N LEU A 521 -10.14 -5.69 11.31
CA LEU A 521 -8.78 -6.21 11.13
C LEU A 521 -8.06 -5.42 10.03
N ARG A 522 -6.74 -5.32 10.14
CA ARG A 522 -5.87 -4.76 9.09
C ARG A 522 -4.63 -5.63 8.91
N SER A 523 -4.06 -5.61 7.71
CA SER A 523 -2.75 -6.20 7.43
C SER A 523 -1.69 -5.10 7.28
N PRO A 524 -0.44 -5.32 7.73
CA PRO A 524 0.05 -6.53 8.41
C PRO A 524 -0.53 -6.67 9.84
N HIS A 525 -0.71 -7.91 10.29
CA HIS A 525 -1.20 -8.25 11.64
C HIS A 525 -0.04 -8.93 12.37
N LEU A 526 0.64 -8.21 13.28
CA LEU A 526 1.93 -8.61 13.84
C LEU A 526 1.84 -8.93 15.33
N TYR A 527 1.15 -8.10 16.09
CA TYR A 527 0.94 -8.27 17.53
C TYR A 527 -0.42 -8.94 17.80
N ARG A 528 -1.46 -8.17 18.10
CA ARG A 528 -2.83 -8.66 18.32
C ARG A 528 -3.81 -7.56 17.89
N GLU A 529 -3.78 -7.22 16.62
CA GLU A 529 -4.56 -6.13 16.04
C GLU A 529 -6.03 -6.56 15.77
N HIS A 530 -6.68 -7.16 16.77
CA HIS A 530 -8.12 -7.51 16.77
C HIS A 530 -8.91 -6.39 17.45
N ALA A 531 -9.64 -5.60 16.67
CA ALA A 531 -10.47 -4.52 17.19
C ALA A 531 -11.95 -4.91 17.16
N VAL A 532 -12.36 -5.70 18.15
CA VAL A 532 -13.78 -6.06 18.35
C VAL A 532 -14.55 -4.86 18.89
N ARG A 533 -15.62 -4.47 18.20
CA ARG A 533 -16.44 -3.28 18.52
C ARG A 533 -17.93 -3.56 18.34
N LYS A 534 -18.75 -2.81 19.08
CA LYS A 534 -20.21 -2.83 18.95
C LYS A 534 -20.61 -2.13 17.65
N ASN A 535 -21.37 -2.82 16.81
CA ASN A 535 -21.89 -2.27 15.56
C ASN A 535 -23.25 -1.60 15.80
N VAL A 536 -23.29 -0.27 15.77
CA VAL A 536 -24.53 0.49 15.99
C VAL A 536 -25.53 0.30 14.85
N ALA A 537 -25.09 -0.18 13.68
CA ALA A 537 -25.99 -0.53 12.59
C ALA A 537 -26.85 -1.77 12.88
N TYR A 538 -26.57 -2.52 13.96
CA TYR A 538 -27.35 -3.68 14.37
C TYR A 538 -28.80 -3.30 14.67
N LYS A 539 -29.71 -3.87 13.90
CA LYS A 539 -31.17 -3.69 14.03
C LYS A 539 -31.66 -4.28 15.36
N SER A 540 -31.85 -3.41 16.34
CA SER A 540 -32.57 -3.66 17.59
C SER A 540 -33.52 -2.50 17.86
N GLU A 541 -34.57 -2.75 18.66
CA GLU A 541 -35.54 -1.72 19.06
C GLU A 541 -34.83 -0.54 19.76
N GLU A 542 -33.83 -0.82 20.59
CA GLU A 542 -33.04 0.19 21.30
C GLU A 542 -32.23 1.12 20.38
N ASN A 543 -31.88 0.67 19.17
CA ASN A 543 -31.02 1.42 18.25
C ASN A 543 -31.78 2.14 17.13
N GLU A 544 -33.11 2.02 17.04
CA GLU A 544 -33.86 2.45 15.86
C GLU A 544 -33.64 3.92 15.51
N ASP A 545 -33.73 4.81 16.50
CA ASP A 545 -33.55 6.25 16.29
C ASP A 545 -32.09 6.62 15.99
N ARG A 546 -31.12 5.95 16.64
CA ARG A 546 -29.69 6.11 16.32
C ARG A 546 -29.39 5.68 14.90
N ILE A 547 -29.98 4.57 14.44
CA ILE A 547 -29.82 4.06 13.08
C ILE A 547 -30.39 5.04 12.06
N LYS A 548 -31.56 5.63 12.33
CA LYS A 548 -32.16 6.65 11.45
C LYS A 548 -31.25 7.87 11.33
N GLU A 549 -30.69 8.33 12.45
CA GLU A 549 -29.79 9.48 12.45
C GLU A 549 -28.47 9.17 11.74
N MET A 550 -27.81 8.06 12.07
CA MET A 550 -26.55 7.65 11.44
C MET A 550 -26.68 7.48 9.93
N LYS A 551 -27.79 6.95 9.41
CA LYS A 551 -28.01 6.83 7.96
C LYS A 551 -28.06 8.18 7.23
N ARG A 552 -28.43 9.27 7.92
CA ARG A 552 -28.44 10.62 7.32
C ARG A 552 -27.03 11.12 7.05
N TRP A 553 -26.07 10.78 7.92
CA TRP A 553 -24.73 11.33 7.93
C TRP A 553 -23.69 10.36 7.37
N PHE A 554 -23.78 9.08 7.73
CA PHE A 554 -22.95 7.98 7.24
C PHE A 554 -23.64 7.26 6.08
N ASN A 555 -23.64 7.92 4.93
CA ASN A 555 -24.45 7.51 3.77
C ASN A 555 -23.79 6.44 2.87
N THR A 556 -22.64 5.89 3.28
CA THR A 556 -21.87 4.91 2.50
C THR A 556 -21.78 3.54 3.19
N LYS A 557 -21.02 2.61 2.60
CA LYS A 557 -20.79 1.25 3.11
C LYS A 557 -19.41 1.05 3.75
N ALA A 558 -18.66 2.14 3.94
CA ALA A 558 -17.47 2.18 4.77
C ALA A 558 -17.77 1.75 6.22
N ILE A 559 -16.72 1.37 6.95
CA ILE A 559 -16.79 1.19 8.39
C ILE A 559 -16.35 2.49 9.05
N TYR A 560 -17.30 3.11 9.77
CA TYR A 560 -17.08 4.37 10.46
C TYR A 560 -16.60 4.09 11.89
N THR A 561 -15.54 4.78 12.31
CA THR A 561 -14.89 4.62 13.60
C THR A 561 -15.14 5.83 14.49
N SER A 562 -15.35 5.56 15.78
CA SER A 562 -15.57 6.58 16.81
C SER A 562 -14.34 7.47 17.03
N THR A 563 -14.58 8.75 17.29
CA THR A 563 -13.54 9.71 17.71
C THR A 563 -13.15 9.57 19.19
N HIS A 564 -13.91 8.78 19.94
CA HIS A 564 -13.67 8.47 21.35
C HIS A 564 -12.96 7.14 21.56
N ASP A 565 -12.58 6.45 20.47
CA ASP A 565 -11.97 5.13 20.48
C ASP A 565 -10.55 5.18 19.88
N ILE A 566 -9.68 4.36 20.42
CA ILE A 566 -8.27 4.19 20.02
C ILE A 566 -8.06 3.17 18.88
N ILE A 567 -9.12 2.76 18.18
CA ILE A 567 -9.07 1.73 17.13
C ILE A 567 -8.01 1.99 16.06
N SER A 568 -7.75 3.25 15.71
CA SER A 568 -6.69 3.64 14.78
C SER A 568 -5.29 3.30 15.28
N LYS A 569 -5.06 3.26 16.60
CA LYS A 569 -3.79 2.84 17.21
C LYS A 569 -3.71 1.33 17.42
N ILE A 570 -4.85 0.63 17.57
CA ILE A 570 -4.86 -0.84 17.59
C ILE A 570 -4.50 -1.38 16.20
N LEU A 571 -5.12 -0.83 15.16
CA LEU A 571 -4.98 -1.28 13.79
C LEU A 571 -3.87 -0.56 13.02
N MET A 572 -3.24 0.45 13.64
CA MET A 572 -2.22 1.33 13.05
C MET A 572 -2.65 1.84 11.68
N PHE A 573 -3.76 2.59 11.62
CA PHE A 573 -4.26 3.16 10.37
C PHE A 573 -4.31 4.67 10.30
N ASP A 574 -4.14 5.15 9.06
CA ASP A 574 -4.58 6.46 8.61
C ASP A 574 -5.86 6.29 7.77
N VAL A 575 -6.37 7.39 7.25
CA VAL A 575 -7.61 7.42 6.47
C VAL A 575 -7.33 7.89 5.04
N ASP A 576 -6.19 7.51 4.47
CA ASP A 576 -5.77 7.93 3.12
C ASP A 576 -6.30 7.04 1.97
N GLY A 577 -7.01 5.97 2.35
CA GLY A 577 -7.41 4.87 1.47
C GLY A 577 -7.43 3.48 2.12
N ASP A 578 -7.11 3.41 3.41
CA ASP A 578 -7.05 2.16 4.15
C ASP A 578 -8.39 1.43 4.22
N LYS A 579 -8.30 0.10 4.15
CA LYS A 579 -9.46 -0.80 4.24
C LYS A 579 -9.30 -1.73 5.44
N SER A 580 -10.37 -1.91 6.19
CA SER A 580 -10.48 -2.95 7.20
C SER A 580 -11.07 -4.22 6.59
N LEU A 581 -10.52 -5.38 6.94
CA LEU A 581 -11.25 -6.64 6.88
C LEU A 581 -12.23 -6.65 8.06
N VAL A 582 -13.49 -6.38 7.76
CA VAL A 582 -14.56 -6.37 8.75
C VAL A 582 -15.12 -7.77 8.88
N CYS A 583 -14.78 -8.45 9.97
CA CYS A 583 -15.20 -9.81 10.27
C CYS A 583 -16.48 -9.80 11.13
N ALA A 584 -17.48 -10.56 10.66
CA ALA A 584 -18.78 -10.70 11.31
C ALA A 584 -19.10 -12.19 11.63
N GLU A 585 -18.07 -13.05 11.61
CA GLU A 585 -18.17 -14.47 11.96
C GLU A 585 -18.25 -14.61 13.48
N PRO A 586 -19.41 -15.01 14.06
CA PRO A 586 -19.63 -14.90 15.51
C PRO A 586 -18.59 -15.67 16.34
N LEU A 587 -18.25 -16.89 15.93
CA LEU A 587 -17.28 -17.69 16.65
C LEU A 587 -15.89 -17.05 16.65
N LEU A 588 -15.46 -16.47 15.53
CA LEU A 588 -14.16 -15.82 15.44
C LEU A 588 -14.12 -14.53 16.27
N VAL A 589 -15.22 -13.76 16.29
CA VAL A 589 -15.37 -12.57 17.15
C VAL A 589 -15.26 -12.95 18.63
N GLU A 590 -15.91 -14.04 19.06
CA GLU A 590 -15.82 -14.51 20.45
C GLU A 590 -14.41 -14.97 20.83
N VAL A 591 -13.73 -15.71 19.94
CA VAL A 591 -12.33 -16.12 20.15
C VAL A 591 -11.41 -14.90 20.20
N ALA A 592 -11.62 -13.90 19.34
CA ALA A 592 -10.86 -12.66 19.36
C ALA A 592 -11.01 -11.92 20.70
N LYS A 593 -12.24 -11.73 21.20
CA LYS A 593 -12.47 -11.13 22.53
C LYS A 593 -11.75 -11.86 23.64
N ARG A 594 -11.77 -13.20 23.62
CA ARG A 594 -11.09 -14.04 24.61
C ARG A 594 -9.58 -13.77 24.63
N ASN A 595 -8.97 -13.66 23.44
CA ASN A 595 -7.55 -13.38 23.27
C ASN A 595 -7.15 -11.90 23.49
N MET A 596 -8.11 -10.98 23.46
CA MET A 596 -7.86 -9.55 23.68
C MET A 596 -7.95 -9.13 25.15
N LYS A 597 -8.29 -10.04 26.07
CA LYS A 597 -8.31 -9.74 27.52
C LYS A 597 -6.93 -9.33 28.02
N GLY A 598 -6.81 -8.13 28.58
CA GLY A 598 -5.56 -7.59 29.13
C GLY A 598 -4.55 -7.10 28.07
N ILE A 599 -4.92 -7.14 26.79
CA ILE A 599 -4.14 -6.58 25.68
C ILE A 599 -4.52 -5.12 25.50
N VAL A 600 -3.50 -4.28 25.31
CA VAL A 600 -3.64 -2.83 25.09
C VAL A 600 -2.81 -2.44 23.86
N PRO A 601 -3.08 -1.29 23.21
CA PRO A 601 -2.28 -0.85 22.08
C PRO A 601 -0.84 -0.56 22.46
N LEU A 602 0.03 -0.65 21.46
CA LEU A 602 1.41 -0.20 21.57
C LEU A 602 1.48 1.28 21.26
N TYR A 603 2.28 2.01 22.03
CA TYR A 603 2.55 3.42 21.80
C TYR A 603 4.05 3.67 21.80
N TYR A 604 4.56 4.35 20.77
CA TYR A 604 5.97 4.73 20.64
C TYR A 604 6.10 5.99 19.79
N ASN A 605 7.18 6.75 20.01
CA ASN A 605 7.44 7.99 19.30
C ASN A 605 8.23 7.69 18.02
N MET A 606 7.62 7.92 16.86
CA MET A 606 8.31 7.78 15.58
C MET A 606 9.16 9.01 15.29
N ARG A 607 10.46 8.80 15.04
CA ARG A 607 11.40 9.87 14.68
C ARG A 607 11.05 10.41 13.29
N LYS A 608 11.08 11.74 13.13
CA LYS A 608 10.92 12.39 11.82
C LYS A 608 12.30 12.67 11.25
N ALA A 609 12.52 12.27 10.00
CA ALA A 609 13.74 12.60 9.29
C ALA A 609 13.80 14.10 8.94
N GLU A 610 14.97 14.70 9.17
CA GLU A 610 15.21 16.12 8.93
C GLU A 610 15.09 16.48 7.43
N PRO A 611 14.60 17.69 7.11
CA PRO A 611 14.61 18.21 5.75
C PRO A 611 16.03 18.34 5.19
N THR A 612 16.17 18.17 3.88
CA THR A 612 17.43 18.38 3.16
C THR A 612 17.19 19.14 1.86
N ILE A 613 18.20 19.89 1.42
CA ILE A 613 18.17 20.57 0.13
C ILE A 613 18.07 19.54 -1.00
N ILE A 614 17.11 19.71 -1.89
CA ILE A 614 16.92 18.87 -3.07
C ILE A 614 17.99 19.22 -4.10
N ASN A 615 18.80 18.22 -4.45
CA ASN A 615 19.71 18.19 -5.60
C ASN A 615 19.96 16.72 -5.98
N SER A 616 20.65 16.46 -7.08
CA SER A 616 20.87 15.07 -7.54
C SER A 616 21.62 14.23 -6.50
N GLN A 617 22.53 14.82 -5.72
CA GLN A 617 23.29 14.10 -4.68
C GLN A 617 22.41 13.70 -3.50
N SER A 618 21.54 14.59 -3.02
CA SER A 618 20.59 14.26 -1.97
C SER A 618 19.53 13.26 -2.44
N ILE A 619 19.08 13.33 -3.70
CA ILE A 619 18.23 12.32 -4.36
C ILE A 619 18.88 10.94 -4.32
N TYR A 620 20.14 10.83 -4.75
CA TYR A 620 20.87 9.56 -4.70
C TYR A 620 21.03 9.05 -3.27
N ASN A 621 21.44 9.91 -2.33
CA ASN A 621 21.63 9.51 -0.93
C ASN A 621 20.33 9.00 -0.30
N GLY A 622 19.20 9.68 -0.57
CA GLY A 622 17.87 9.28 -0.10
C GLY A 622 17.44 7.92 -0.65
N LEU A 623 17.56 7.72 -1.97
CA LEU A 623 17.24 6.45 -2.61
C LEU A 623 18.16 5.32 -2.15
N LYS A 624 19.47 5.57 -2.03
CA LYS A 624 20.44 4.60 -1.52
C LYS A 624 20.08 4.15 -0.11
N SER A 625 19.81 5.10 0.79
CA SER A 625 19.38 4.82 2.16
C SER A 625 18.14 3.93 2.18
N ALA A 626 17.12 4.26 1.38
CA ALA A 626 15.89 3.47 1.31
C ALA A 626 16.09 2.08 0.66
N TYR A 627 17.01 1.95 -0.30
CA TYR A 627 17.38 0.66 -0.90
C TYR A 627 18.19 -0.25 0.03
N THR A 628 18.83 0.34 1.05
CA THR A 628 19.58 -0.37 2.10
C THR A 628 18.81 -0.49 3.41
N GLY A 629 17.71 0.24 3.57
CA GLY A 629 16.84 0.22 4.74
C GLY A 629 16.29 -1.18 5.04
N GLY A 630 15.95 -1.40 6.32
CA GLY A 630 15.64 -2.70 6.90
C GLY A 630 14.66 -3.56 6.11
N ASN A 631 14.87 -4.88 6.13
CA ASN A 631 13.98 -5.83 5.49
C ASN A 631 12.80 -6.15 6.43
N ILE A 632 11.66 -5.46 6.24
CA ILE A 632 10.41 -5.73 7.00
C ILE A 632 10.02 -7.22 7.02
N GLY A 633 10.39 -7.97 5.97
CA GLY A 633 10.12 -9.40 5.86
C GLY A 633 10.88 -10.22 6.89
N GLU A 634 12.11 -9.82 7.25
CA GLU A 634 12.90 -10.52 8.26
C GLU A 634 12.29 -10.38 9.66
N ILE A 635 11.92 -9.15 10.03
CA ILE A 635 11.26 -8.84 11.30
C ILE A 635 9.92 -9.58 11.39
N SER A 636 9.07 -9.46 10.36
CA SER A 636 7.76 -10.14 10.30
C SER A 636 7.87 -11.67 10.39
N ASN A 637 8.90 -12.25 9.76
CA ASN A 637 9.17 -13.69 9.83
C ASN A 637 9.60 -14.11 11.23
N ASN A 638 10.42 -13.30 11.92
CA ASN A 638 10.83 -13.59 13.29
C ASN A 638 9.64 -13.50 14.26
N ILE A 639 8.77 -12.51 14.12
CA ILE A 639 7.50 -12.43 14.87
C ILE A 639 6.67 -13.69 14.66
N SER A 640 6.50 -14.12 13.40
CA SER A 640 5.74 -15.34 13.09
C SER A 640 6.37 -16.59 13.70
N LYS A 641 7.70 -16.71 13.76
CA LYS A 641 8.37 -17.83 14.46
C LYS A 641 8.07 -17.84 15.96
N ILE A 642 8.02 -16.67 16.60
CA ILE A 642 7.73 -16.56 18.04
C ILE A 642 6.28 -16.94 18.33
N TRP A 643 5.32 -16.46 17.52
CA TRP A 643 3.91 -16.86 17.63
C TRP A 643 3.70 -18.37 17.53
N ASN A 644 4.52 -19.05 16.72
CA ASN A 644 4.42 -20.49 16.50
C ASN A 644 5.43 -21.30 17.34
N SER A 645 5.96 -20.72 18.42
CA SER A 645 6.87 -21.39 19.36
C SER A 645 6.14 -21.85 20.62
N ASP A 646 6.71 -22.82 21.34
CA ASP A 646 6.13 -23.33 22.61
C ASP A 646 6.14 -22.26 23.73
N ASN A 647 7.01 -21.24 23.63
CA ASN A 647 7.20 -20.19 24.62
C ASN A 647 6.98 -18.81 23.97
N ILE A 648 5.71 -18.46 23.72
CA ILE A 648 5.34 -17.16 23.16
C ILE A 648 5.74 -16.04 24.13
N ASN A 649 6.65 -15.16 23.71
CA ASN A 649 7.05 -13.98 24.46
C ASN A 649 6.43 -12.72 23.83
N LEU A 650 5.39 -12.18 24.48
CA LEU A 650 4.67 -11.02 23.97
C LEU A 650 5.54 -9.76 23.95
N ASP A 651 6.43 -9.56 24.92
CA ASP A 651 7.25 -8.34 24.97
C ASP A 651 8.25 -8.30 23.82
N VAL A 652 8.85 -9.44 23.47
CA VAL A 652 9.69 -9.53 22.26
C VAL A 652 8.87 -9.23 21.00
N ILE A 653 7.62 -9.72 20.91
CA ILE A 653 6.74 -9.41 19.77
C ILE A 653 6.41 -7.91 19.72
N LYS A 654 6.16 -7.26 20.85
CA LYS A 654 5.90 -5.80 20.91
C LYS A 654 7.10 -5.00 20.39
N LEU A 655 8.31 -5.33 20.85
CA LEU A 655 9.55 -4.69 20.38
C LEU A 655 9.76 -4.89 18.88
N LEU A 656 9.58 -6.11 18.39
CA LEU A 656 9.70 -6.41 16.97
C LEU A 656 8.60 -5.73 16.14
N CYS A 657 7.38 -5.55 16.69
CA CYS A 657 6.30 -4.82 16.05
C CYS A 657 6.65 -3.33 15.89
N MET A 658 7.21 -2.71 16.94
CA MET A 658 7.75 -1.34 16.87
C MET A 658 8.83 -1.21 15.78
N GLU A 659 9.83 -2.09 15.78
CA GLU A 659 10.91 -2.10 14.76
C GLU A 659 10.37 -2.25 13.33
N ASN A 660 9.34 -3.09 13.16
CA ASN A 660 8.69 -3.28 11.87
C ASN A 660 8.05 -1.97 11.39
N ASN A 661 7.30 -1.30 12.27
CA ASN A 661 6.60 -0.07 11.94
C ASN A 661 7.59 1.09 11.70
N PHE A 662 8.68 1.20 12.46
CA PHE A 662 9.77 2.15 12.17
C PHE A 662 10.46 1.89 10.83
N THR A 663 10.48 0.64 10.35
CA THR A 663 11.08 0.29 9.05
C THR A 663 10.12 0.58 7.88
N ILE A 664 8.80 0.60 8.15
CA ILE A 664 7.77 0.90 7.14
C ILE A 664 7.74 2.40 6.82
N ASP A 665 7.87 3.24 7.85
CA ASP A 665 7.89 4.70 7.76
C ASP A 665 9.25 5.28 7.34
#